data_AF-A0AAN7H8C8-F1
#
_entry.id   AF-A0AAN7H8C8-F1
#
_cell.length_a   1.000
_cell.length_b   1.000
_cell.length_c   1.000
_cell.angle_alpha   90.00
_cell.angle_beta   90.00
_cell.angle_gamma   90.00
#
_symmetry.space_group_name_H-M   'P 1'
#
loop_
_entity.id
_entity.type
_entity.pdbx_description
1 polymer ?
#
loop_
_entity_poly.entity_id
_entity_poly.type
_entity_poly.pdbx_seq_one_letter_code
_entity_poly.pdbx_strand_id
1 'polypeptide(L)'
;MLIELLPKVPLMLRVALLHMLRLSKQSKYLDLRTELIIAVLRSFVNPSKPLSITSTQRITSQAPEIKGKIWISTYACPPPPPGETGLQDAISMAIQGLRNSKIPDGAYQMPEPATVEAEWTGYRADATPESRLPQVPEKELYAEMMKEVKSPVTVLYFHGGAYFLLDPATHRPTTKTLAKLTGGRVYSVRYRLAPQHPFPAALMDAFMSYLALLYPPEGAFHEPVKPEHIVFAGDSAGGNLSLALLQLLLHLNRHNNHHLIQWHGTARPLPLPAGVAVNSPWLDVTNSSPSHTQNAAFDYLPTPAQLLASDRRRPPCPAWPATPPRTHLYVADALLAHPLVTLVLAPSWAGAPPVYMCTGWEALQDEDRYLARRMWRDGVRVVLEEYEAMPHCFALVVPWLREARRCMEGWAGFIRGIVEGVEGEKGKGVGTVGESRFVLVKARTLEEVRLDFDLDPRPDLPSGVSEEEVVEARVWQMIRERTVPEEGVAKLPKHRNVNLPLITQNNINKTKMDRHKAAVSKIASAVRAFYQRNEPYRIFHGSTNSTRPRHPTTNHVDISALRNVLAVDTARRVALVEPNVPMDRLVEATLPHGLVPPVVMEFPGITAGGGFAGTAGESSSFREGFFDETVGRVEMVLADGTVVEDVAPRGDRADLFRGAAGAVGTLGLTTLLEVRLMRARRFVQTRYRRTRSVAEAVETVREEVRKAENDYVDGILFSKEHGVVVTGRLTDEKPDGVRPQTFSGPWDPWFYLHARDKTAAAESGAENAPVDYVPLGEYLFRYDRGGFWVGRAAFEYFKFVPFTRFFRWFLDDFLHTRMMYRALHGSGESARFVVQDIAMPFETTERFVDYTSSELGIWPLWLCPLKRRGPPTFHPFTTLPEGVEKKEDDMMLNVGVWGWGPSDPAEFVKKNRELEHKVRELGGMKWLYAHTYYAQDEFWPIYGGREWYDTLRQKYNAGTLPSVWDKVHVDPEAASSKKRHWLKRQRPLGGFYGIYKSIQSKDYMLHRHAQWKWKGE
;
A
#
# COMPACT_ATOMS: atom_id res chain seq x y z
N MET A 1 -12.07 -17.89 -20.98
CA MET A 1 -11.91 -17.43 -19.58
C MET A 1 -10.59 -17.87 -18.94
N LEU A 2 -10.25 -19.17 -18.87
CA LEU A 2 -8.97 -19.66 -18.31
C LEU A 2 -7.71 -19.08 -18.99
N ILE A 3 -7.73 -18.96 -20.33
CA ILE A 3 -6.62 -18.37 -21.11
C ILE A 3 -6.43 -16.87 -20.81
N GLU A 4 -7.50 -16.14 -20.50
CA GLU A 4 -7.42 -14.71 -20.17
C GLU A 4 -7.03 -14.44 -18.71
N LEU A 5 -7.17 -15.44 -17.83
CA LEU A 5 -6.74 -15.37 -16.43
C LEU A 5 -5.25 -15.69 -16.26
N LEU A 6 -4.63 -16.41 -17.20
CA LEU A 6 -3.21 -16.77 -17.21
C LEU A 6 -2.27 -15.55 -17.03
N PRO A 7 -2.42 -14.44 -17.78
CA PRO A 7 -1.63 -13.23 -17.57
C PRO A 7 -1.85 -12.57 -16.19
N LYS A 8 -2.93 -12.91 -15.48
CA LYS A 8 -3.29 -12.35 -14.17
C LYS A 8 -2.81 -13.22 -13.00
N VAL A 9 -2.22 -14.39 -13.26
CA VAL A 9 -1.66 -15.26 -12.21
C VAL A 9 -0.67 -14.53 -11.28
N PRO A 10 0.27 -13.69 -11.76
CA PRO A 10 1.15 -12.93 -10.86
C PRO A 10 0.39 -11.97 -9.93
N LEU A 11 -0.67 -11.33 -10.43
CA LEU A 11 -1.55 -10.47 -9.62
C LEU A 11 -2.29 -11.29 -8.57
N MET A 12 -2.88 -12.43 -8.96
CA MET A 12 -3.60 -13.33 -8.04
C MET A 12 -2.68 -13.89 -6.97
N LEU A 13 -1.47 -14.32 -7.32
CA LEU A 13 -0.47 -14.80 -6.35
C LEU A 13 -0.05 -13.70 -5.37
N ARG A 14 0.16 -12.47 -5.86
CA ARG A 14 0.47 -11.31 -5.02
C ARG A 14 -0.66 -11.02 -4.04
N VAL A 15 -1.91 -10.98 -4.50
CA VAL A 15 -3.09 -10.75 -3.66
C VAL A 15 -3.26 -11.87 -2.64
N ALA A 16 -3.10 -13.13 -3.06
CA ALA A 16 -3.17 -14.28 -2.16
C ALA A 16 -2.11 -14.23 -1.07
N LEU A 17 -0.88 -13.89 -1.42
CA LEU A 17 0.21 -13.71 -0.48
C LEU A 17 -0.10 -12.59 0.52
N LEU A 18 -0.50 -11.40 0.04
CA LEU A 18 -0.84 -10.27 0.90
C LEU A 18 -2.01 -10.58 1.84
N HIS A 19 -3.02 -11.31 1.36
CA HIS A 19 -4.18 -11.69 2.13
C HIS A 19 -3.85 -12.73 3.22
N MET A 20 -3.16 -13.82 2.87
CA MET A 20 -2.76 -14.86 3.83
C MET A 20 -1.90 -14.31 4.97
N LEU A 21 -1.17 -13.23 4.70
CA LEU A 21 -0.25 -12.59 5.65
C LEU A 21 -0.90 -11.42 6.39
N ARG A 22 -2.21 -11.21 6.18
CA ARG A 22 -3.01 -10.12 6.74
C ARG A 22 -2.43 -8.73 6.48
N LEU A 23 -1.77 -8.55 5.34
CA LEU A 23 -1.12 -7.30 4.95
C LEU A 23 -2.00 -6.40 4.10
N SER A 24 -2.98 -6.97 3.41
CA SER A 24 -4.00 -6.21 2.69
C SER A 24 -4.99 -5.59 3.69
N LYS A 25 -5.47 -4.37 3.42
CA LYS A 25 -6.49 -3.70 4.26
C LYS A 25 -7.79 -4.53 4.32
N GLN A 26 -8.04 -5.28 3.26
CA GLN A 26 -9.24 -6.08 2.99
C GLN A 26 -9.22 -7.40 3.78
N SER A 27 -8.05 -8.01 4.02
CA SER A 27 -7.93 -9.31 4.72
C SER A 27 -8.59 -9.39 6.10
N LYS A 28 -8.79 -8.24 6.76
CA LYS A 28 -9.50 -8.13 8.03
C LYS A 28 -11.00 -8.40 7.89
N TYR A 29 -11.58 -8.07 6.73
CA TYR A 29 -13.01 -8.04 6.48
C TYR A 29 -13.44 -9.11 5.47
N LEU A 30 -12.72 -9.25 4.36
CA LEU A 30 -13.05 -10.16 3.26
C LEU A 30 -12.33 -11.50 3.39
N ASP A 31 -12.82 -12.52 2.71
CA ASP A 31 -12.07 -13.75 2.48
C ASP A 31 -11.15 -13.63 1.25
N LEU A 32 -10.23 -14.58 1.09
CA LEU A 32 -9.24 -14.56 0.01
C LEU A 32 -9.91 -14.60 -1.37
N ARG A 33 -10.94 -15.44 -1.51
CA ARG A 33 -11.65 -15.63 -2.79
C ARG A 33 -12.24 -14.31 -3.27
N THR A 34 -12.84 -13.55 -2.36
CA THR A 34 -13.48 -12.26 -2.63
C THR A 34 -12.44 -11.20 -2.99
N GLU A 35 -11.34 -11.11 -2.24
CA GLU A 35 -10.27 -10.16 -2.55
C GLU A 35 -9.62 -10.43 -3.92
N LEU A 36 -9.44 -11.71 -4.28
CA LEU A 36 -8.95 -12.11 -5.61
C LEU A 36 -9.89 -11.67 -6.74
N ILE A 37 -11.19 -11.88 -6.57
CA ILE A 37 -12.20 -11.49 -7.56
C ILE A 37 -12.21 -9.99 -7.76
N ILE A 38 -12.21 -9.20 -6.68
CA ILE A 38 -12.14 -7.73 -6.75
C ILE A 38 -10.87 -7.28 -7.50
N ALA A 39 -9.72 -7.89 -7.20
CA ALA A 39 -8.48 -7.54 -7.87
C ALA A 39 -8.48 -7.88 -9.37
N VAL A 40 -9.07 -9.01 -9.75
CA VAL A 40 -9.21 -9.41 -11.16
C VAL A 40 -10.17 -8.47 -11.89
N LEU A 41 -11.34 -8.18 -11.32
CA LEU A 41 -12.33 -7.24 -11.87
C LEU A 41 -11.73 -5.86 -12.08
N ARG A 42 -11.01 -5.32 -11.09
CA ARG A 42 -10.30 -4.03 -11.20
C ARG A 42 -9.38 -3.99 -12.42
N SER A 43 -8.75 -5.12 -12.76
CA SER A 43 -7.84 -5.22 -13.91
C SER A 43 -8.55 -5.28 -15.27
N PHE A 44 -9.86 -5.59 -15.30
CA PHE A 44 -10.70 -5.56 -16.49
C PHE A 44 -11.40 -4.21 -16.66
N VAL A 45 -11.83 -3.58 -15.56
CA VAL A 45 -12.50 -2.26 -15.60
C VAL A 45 -11.50 -1.15 -15.92
N ASN A 46 -10.24 -1.26 -15.48
CA ASN A 46 -9.18 -0.30 -15.77
C ASN A 46 -7.95 -0.97 -16.43
N PRO A 47 -8.07 -1.41 -17.69
CA PRO A 47 -6.97 -2.06 -18.40
C PRO A 47 -5.87 -1.05 -18.78
N SER A 48 -4.63 -1.51 -18.86
CA SER A 48 -3.51 -0.68 -19.32
C SER A 48 -3.67 -0.21 -20.78
N LYS A 49 -4.33 -1.02 -21.61
CA LYS A 49 -4.71 -0.70 -22.99
C LYS A 49 -6.23 -0.86 -23.16
N PRO A 50 -7.01 0.24 -23.12
CA PRO A 50 -8.47 0.17 -23.26
C PRO A 50 -8.88 -0.19 -24.69
N LEU A 51 -9.97 -0.95 -24.82
CA LEU A 51 -10.61 -1.21 -26.11
C LEU A 51 -11.45 0.01 -26.55
N SER A 52 -11.78 0.08 -27.84
CA SER A 52 -12.72 1.09 -28.35
C SER A 52 -14.09 0.95 -27.69
N ILE A 53 -14.91 2.00 -27.70
CA ILE A 53 -16.27 1.98 -27.12
C ILE A 53 -17.11 0.88 -27.77
N THR A 54 -17.14 0.83 -29.10
CA THR A 54 -17.94 -0.16 -29.86
C THR A 54 -17.52 -1.59 -29.55
N SER A 55 -16.21 -1.86 -29.42
CA SER A 55 -15.73 -3.19 -29.02
C SER A 55 -16.14 -3.52 -27.59
N THR A 56 -16.08 -2.55 -26.68
CA THR A 56 -16.45 -2.73 -25.27
C THR A 56 -17.95 -3.02 -25.13
N GLN A 57 -18.81 -2.26 -25.81
CA GLN A 57 -20.26 -2.52 -25.88
C GLN A 57 -20.56 -3.90 -26.43
N ARG A 58 -19.94 -4.30 -27.55
CA ARG A 58 -20.14 -5.63 -28.14
C ARG A 58 -19.81 -6.78 -27.18
N ILE A 59 -18.79 -6.61 -26.33
CA ILE A 59 -18.38 -7.63 -25.35
C ILE A 59 -19.32 -7.63 -24.14
N THR A 60 -19.70 -6.44 -23.66
CA THR A 60 -20.43 -6.28 -22.40
C THR A 60 -21.93 -6.44 -22.55
N SER A 61 -22.49 -6.28 -23.74
CA SER A 61 -23.93 -6.41 -24.01
C SER A 61 -24.29 -7.77 -24.65
N GLN A 62 -23.41 -8.77 -24.59
CA GLN A 62 -23.74 -10.11 -25.10
C GLN A 62 -24.82 -10.76 -24.23
N ALA A 63 -25.91 -11.20 -24.86
CA ALA A 63 -26.99 -11.90 -24.17
C ALA A 63 -26.58 -13.35 -23.88
N PRO A 64 -26.49 -13.78 -22.61
CA PRO A 64 -26.28 -15.17 -22.27
C PRO A 64 -27.48 -16.02 -22.67
N GLU A 65 -27.26 -17.33 -22.88
CA GLU A 65 -28.35 -18.28 -23.09
C GLU A 65 -29.30 -18.30 -21.87
N ILE A 66 -30.61 -18.35 -22.12
CA ILE A 66 -31.62 -18.39 -21.06
C ILE A 66 -31.81 -19.84 -20.59
N LYS A 67 -31.33 -20.13 -19.38
CA LYS A 67 -31.43 -21.44 -18.73
C LYS A 67 -31.83 -21.32 -17.26
N GLY A 68 -32.50 -22.34 -16.76
CA GLY A 68 -32.74 -22.54 -15.35
C GLY A 68 -34.08 -22.00 -14.84
N LYS A 69 -34.11 -21.65 -13.55
CA LYS A 69 -35.29 -21.18 -12.81
C LYS A 69 -35.70 -19.74 -13.12
N ILE A 70 -35.84 -19.40 -14.39
CA ILE A 70 -36.18 -18.06 -14.84
C ILE A 70 -37.16 -18.11 -16.01
N TRP A 71 -38.16 -17.24 -15.95
CA TRP A 71 -38.98 -16.86 -17.08
C TRP A 71 -38.41 -15.57 -17.67
N ILE A 72 -38.28 -15.53 -19.00
CA ILE A 72 -37.99 -14.30 -19.74
C ILE A 72 -39.00 -14.22 -20.87
N SER A 73 -39.70 -13.08 -20.95
CA SER A 73 -40.47 -12.70 -22.13
C SER A 73 -40.06 -11.31 -22.59
N THR A 74 -39.73 -11.17 -23.87
CA THR A 74 -39.32 -9.89 -24.46
C THR A 74 -40.54 -9.09 -24.91
N TYR A 75 -40.52 -7.80 -24.63
CA TYR A 75 -41.54 -6.84 -25.05
C TYR A 75 -40.89 -5.63 -25.69
N ALA A 76 -41.46 -5.15 -26.79
CA ALA A 76 -41.01 -3.97 -27.50
C ALA A 76 -42.12 -2.92 -27.42
N CYS A 77 -41.94 -1.93 -26.56
CA CYS A 77 -42.87 -0.81 -26.43
C CYS A 77 -42.73 0.09 -27.67
N PRO A 78 -43.79 0.27 -28.48
CA PRO A 78 -43.75 1.20 -29.60
C PRO A 78 -43.63 2.64 -29.09
N PRO A 79 -43.02 3.55 -29.87
CA PRO A 79 -43.07 4.97 -29.58
C PRO A 79 -44.50 5.52 -29.80
N PRO A 80 -44.81 6.70 -29.24
CA PRO A 80 -46.03 7.43 -29.59
C PRO A 80 -46.18 7.66 -31.11
N PRO A 81 -47.41 7.89 -31.61
CA PRO A 81 -47.63 8.19 -33.02
C PRO A 81 -46.80 9.39 -33.51
N PRO A 82 -46.36 9.41 -34.79
CA PRO A 82 -45.61 10.52 -35.34
C PRO A 82 -46.33 11.87 -35.13
N GLY A 83 -45.60 12.87 -34.64
CA GLY A 83 -46.12 14.22 -34.37
C GLY A 83 -46.63 14.44 -32.95
N GLU A 84 -46.71 13.40 -32.10
CA GLU A 84 -47.02 13.55 -30.68
C GLU A 84 -45.76 13.93 -29.88
N THR A 85 -45.74 15.14 -29.30
CA THR A 85 -44.55 15.71 -28.61
C THR A 85 -44.60 15.61 -27.09
N GLY A 86 -45.68 15.08 -26.50
CA GLY A 86 -45.92 15.14 -25.04
C GLY A 86 -44.76 14.62 -24.18
N LEU A 87 -44.07 13.58 -24.64
CA LEU A 87 -42.90 13.01 -23.97
C LEU A 87 -41.68 13.96 -24.03
N GLN A 88 -41.41 14.53 -25.20
CA GLN A 88 -40.33 15.49 -25.43
C GLN A 88 -40.59 16.79 -24.67
N ASP A 89 -41.82 17.30 -24.69
CA ASP A 89 -42.23 18.53 -24.02
C ASP A 89 -42.05 18.40 -22.49
N ALA A 90 -42.47 17.28 -21.91
CA ALA A 90 -42.31 17.01 -20.48
C ALA A 90 -40.83 16.97 -20.07
N ILE A 91 -39.99 16.26 -20.81
CA ILE A 91 -38.54 16.19 -20.52
C ILE A 91 -37.88 17.54 -20.72
N SER A 92 -38.22 18.26 -21.79
CA SER A 92 -37.71 19.59 -22.07
C SER A 92 -38.06 20.55 -20.94
N MET A 93 -39.32 20.56 -20.50
CA MET A 93 -39.78 21.39 -19.38
C MET A 93 -38.99 21.10 -18.11
N ALA A 94 -38.75 19.84 -17.77
CA ALA A 94 -37.98 19.50 -16.57
C ALA A 94 -36.49 19.84 -16.69
N ILE A 95 -35.88 19.66 -17.86
CA ILE A 95 -34.51 20.10 -18.10
C ILE A 95 -34.40 21.62 -17.96
N GLN A 96 -35.33 22.38 -18.55
CA GLN A 96 -35.28 23.84 -18.43
C GLN A 96 -35.61 24.32 -17.00
N GLY A 97 -36.58 23.69 -16.34
CA GLY A 97 -37.03 24.09 -15.00
C GLY A 97 -36.07 23.73 -13.87
N LEU A 98 -35.24 22.69 -14.04
CA LEU A 98 -34.19 22.31 -13.09
C LEU A 98 -32.82 22.92 -13.44
N ARG A 99 -32.73 23.67 -14.55
CA ARG A 99 -31.49 24.29 -15.00
C ARG A 99 -31.02 25.37 -14.02
N ASN A 100 -29.73 25.35 -13.68
CA ASN A 100 -29.11 26.48 -13.01
C ASN A 100 -28.63 27.54 -14.02
N SER A 101 -28.40 28.77 -13.57
CA SER A 101 -28.00 29.90 -14.43
C SER A 101 -26.65 29.74 -15.14
N LYS A 102 -25.82 28.77 -14.72
CA LYS A 102 -24.50 28.49 -15.31
C LYS A 102 -24.59 27.51 -16.50
N ILE A 103 -25.74 26.87 -16.71
CA ILE A 103 -25.98 25.95 -17.83
C ILE A 103 -26.64 26.73 -18.98
N PRO A 104 -26.04 26.74 -20.20
CA PRO A 104 -26.60 27.47 -21.33
C PRO A 104 -27.90 26.84 -21.86
N ASP A 105 -28.79 27.69 -22.38
CA ASP A 105 -29.99 27.27 -23.11
C ASP A 105 -29.63 26.41 -24.34
N GLY A 106 -30.44 25.40 -24.63
CA GLY A 106 -30.25 24.54 -25.80
C GLY A 106 -29.01 23.62 -25.74
N ALA A 107 -28.44 23.39 -24.56
CA ALA A 107 -27.22 22.58 -24.38
C ALA A 107 -27.36 21.06 -24.65
N TYR A 108 -28.52 20.59 -25.09
CA TYR A 108 -28.79 19.19 -25.44
C TYR A 108 -29.49 19.07 -26.79
N GLN A 109 -29.37 17.89 -27.38
CA GLN A 109 -30.21 17.46 -28.49
C GLN A 109 -31.34 16.59 -27.93
N MET A 110 -32.59 17.00 -28.16
CA MET A 110 -33.74 16.19 -27.78
C MET A 110 -33.81 14.95 -28.71
N PRO A 111 -33.85 13.73 -28.17
CA PRO A 111 -33.96 12.53 -28.99
C PRO A 111 -35.40 12.34 -29.49
N GLU A 112 -35.52 11.71 -30.65
CA GLU A 112 -36.79 11.17 -31.11
C GLU A 112 -37.22 9.97 -30.24
N PRO A 113 -38.52 9.84 -29.92
CA PRO A 113 -39.08 8.62 -29.38
C PRO A 113 -38.82 7.45 -30.33
N ALA A 114 -38.35 6.33 -29.79
CA ALA A 114 -38.05 5.11 -30.55
C ALA A 114 -38.62 3.92 -29.79
N THR A 115 -38.75 2.78 -30.47
CA THR A 115 -39.15 1.52 -29.81
C THR A 115 -38.18 1.19 -28.68
N VAL A 116 -38.71 0.91 -27.48
CA VAL A 116 -37.91 0.52 -26.31
C VAL A 116 -38.17 -0.93 -26.00
N GLU A 117 -37.12 -1.73 -26.06
CA GLU A 117 -37.17 -3.14 -25.68
C GLU A 117 -37.04 -3.31 -24.17
N ALA A 118 -37.68 -4.36 -23.65
CA ALA A 118 -37.57 -4.77 -22.26
C ALA A 118 -37.72 -6.29 -22.11
N GLU A 119 -37.22 -6.81 -20.99
CA GLU A 119 -37.41 -8.21 -20.59
C GLU A 119 -38.31 -8.27 -19.35
N TRP A 120 -39.48 -8.88 -19.50
CA TRP A 120 -40.26 -9.38 -18.38
C TRP A 120 -39.53 -10.59 -17.77
N THR A 121 -39.15 -10.47 -16.50
CA THR A 121 -38.50 -11.53 -15.73
C THR A 121 -39.42 -12.05 -14.63
N GLY A 122 -39.58 -13.37 -14.57
CA GLY A 122 -40.25 -14.08 -13.48
C GLY A 122 -39.40 -15.23 -12.94
N TYR A 123 -39.75 -15.74 -11.75
CA TYR A 123 -39.10 -16.91 -11.19
C TYR A 123 -39.86 -18.18 -11.60
N ARG A 124 -39.14 -19.16 -12.16
CA ARG A 124 -39.70 -20.44 -12.62
C ARG A 124 -39.37 -21.53 -11.61
N ALA A 125 -40.28 -21.81 -10.68
CA ALA A 125 -40.00 -22.60 -9.49
C ALA A 125 -39.64 -24.07 -9.80
N ASP A 126 -40.36 -24.68 -10.75
CA ASP A 126 -40.31 -26.10 -11.08
C ASP A 126 -39.23 -26.46 -12.12
N ALA A 127 -38.56 -25.47 -12.71
CA ALA A 127 -37.48 -25.69 -13.67
C ALA A 127 -36.21 -26.24 -13.01
N THR A 128 -35.50 -27.14 -13.69
CA THR A 128 -34.13 -27.54 -13.34
C THR A 128 -33.11 -26.50 -13.85
N PRO A 129 -31.85 -26.48 -13.36
CA PRO A 129 -30.81 -25.59 -13.88
C PRO A 129 -30.58 -25.71 -15.40
N GLU A 130 -30.85 -26.87 -16.00
CA GLU A 130 -30.68 -27.17 -17.42
C GLU A 130 -31.94 -26.89 -18.25
N SER A 131 -33.07 -26.60 -17.59
CA SER A 131 -34.35 -26.35 -18.27
C SER A 131 -34.24 -25.13 -19.18
N ARG A 132 -34.74 -25.28 -20.40
CA ARG A 132 -34.88 -24.20 -21.38
C ARG A 132 -36.28 -23.60 -21.34
N LEU A 133 -36.43 -22.39 -21.84
CA LEU A 133 -37.75 -21.80 -22.06
C LEU A 133 -38.53 -22.59 -23.14
N PRO A 134 -39.85 -22.72 -22.99
CA PRO A 134 -40.72 -23.19 -24.07
C PRO A 134 -40.49 -22.36 -25.35
N GLN A 135 -40.54 -23.01 -26.51
CA GLN A 135 -40.42 -22.33 -27.80
C GLN A 135 -41.81 -21.90 -28.30
N VAL A 136 -42.40 -20.93 -27.60
CA VAL A 136 -43.73 -20.37 -27.88
C VAL A 136 -43.63 -18.85 -28.05
N PRO A 137 -44.63 -18.18 -28.66
CA PRO A 137 -44.60 -16.72 -28.83
C PRO A 137 -44.48 -15.97 -27.50
N GLU A 138 -43.93 -14.76 -27.54
CA GLU A 138 -43.65 -13.94 -26.34
C GLU A 138 -44.88 -13.70 -25.46
N LYS A 139 -46.03 -13.41 -26.09
CA LYS A 139 -47.31 -13.27 -25.37
C LYS A 139 -47.68 -14.52 -24.56
N GLU A 140 -47.41 -15.71 -25.08
CA GLU A 140 -47.69 -16.97 -24.40
C GLU A 140 -46.65 -17.24 -23.30
N LEU A 141 -45.37 -16.94 -23.53
CA LEU A 141 -44.34 -16.96 -22.48
C LEU A 141 -44.69 -16.04 -21.30
N TYR A 142 -45.15 -14.83 -21.59
CA TYR A 142 -45.62 -13.90 -20.57
C TYR A 142 -46.82 -14.46 -19.81
N ALA A 143 -47.81 -15.04 -20.50
CA ALA A 143 -48.97 -15.66 -19.85
C ALA A 143 -48.58 -16.82 -18.94
N GLU A 144 -47.68 -17.71 -19.37
CA GLU A 144 -47.16 -18.81 -18.53
C GLU A 144 -46.38 -18.28 -17.32
N MET A 145 -45.52 -17.28 -17.51
CA MET A 145 -44.82 -16.62 -16.41
C MET A 145 -45.80 -16.08 -15.37
N MET A 146 -46.87 -15.41 -15.82
CA MET A 146 -47.86 -14.78 -14.93
C MET A 146 -48.62 -15.79 -14.07
N LYS A 147 -48.72 -17.07 -14.46
CA LYS A 147 -49.31 -18.12 -13.61
C LYS A 147 -48.49 -18.41 -12.35
N GLU A 148 -47.20 -18.10 -12.35
CA GLU A 148 -46.31 -18.29 -11.20
C GLU A 148 -46.09 -17.02 -10.36
N VAL A 149 -46.56 -15.85 -10.83
CA VAL A 149 -46.47 -14.58 -10.10
C VAL A 149 -47.49 -14.58 -8.96
N LYS A 150 -47.03 -14.31 -7.73
CA LYS A 150 -47.81 -14.41 -6.48
C LYS A 150 -48.09 -13.07 -5.82
N SER A 151 -47.37 -12.03 -6.22
CA SER A 151 -47.46 -10.68 -5.67
C SER A 151 -47.80 -9.69 -6.79
N PRO A 152 -48.57 -8.62 -6.51
CA PRO A 152 -48.81 -7.56 -7.49
C PRO A 152 -47.55 -6.74 -7.84
N VAL A 153 -46.47 -6.86 -7.05
CA VAL A 153 -45.19 -6.16 -7.23
C VAL A 153 -44.71 -6.25 -8.68
N THR A 154 -44.45 -5.07 -9.25
CA THR A 154 -43.76 -4.89 -10.53
C THR A 154 -42.55 -4.01 -10.32
N VAL A 155 -41.36 -4.58 -10.50
CA VAL A 155 -40.11 -3.81 -10.42
C VAL A 155 -39.77 -3.28 -11.81
N LEU A 156 -39.79 -1.96 -12.00
CA LEU A 156 -39.23 -1.32 -13.19
C LEU A 156 -37.72 -1.21 -13.00
N TYR A 157 -36.95 -2.05 -13.70
CA TYR A 157 -35.52 -2.21 -13.45
C TYR A 157 -34.66 -1.57 -14.54
N PHE A 158 -33.67 -0.79 -14.13
CA PHE A 158 -32.65 -0.21 -14.99
C PHE A 158 -31.28 -0.78 -14.64
N HIS A 159 -30.59 -1.34 -15.62
CA HIS A 159 -29.28 -1.95 -15.41
C HIS A 159 -28.16 -0.92 -15.23
N GLY A 160 -27.12 -1.28 -14.48
CA GLY A 160 -25.88 -0.51 -14.37
C GLY A 160 -25.03 -0.54 -15.65
N GLY A 161 -23.78 -0.07 -15.57
CA GLY A 161 -22.86 -0.06 -16.72
C GLY A 161 -22.45 1.34 -17.22
N ALA A 162 -22.49 2.35 -16.36
CA ALA A 162 -22.06 3.72 -16.66
C ALA A 162 -22.72 4.34 -17.91
N TYR A 163 -23.97 3.93 -18.22
CA TYR A 163 -24.75 4.30 -19.41
C TYR A 163 -24.19 3.87 -20.78
N PHE A 164 -23.05 3.17 -20.83
CA PHE A 164 -22.44 2.77 -22.11
C PHE A 164 -22.10 1.28 -22.19
N LEU A 165 -22.36 0.50 -21.14
CA LEU A 165 -22.06 -0.92 -21.04
C LEU A 165 -23.31 -1.72 -20.66
N LEU A 166 -23.20 -3.04 -20.81
CA LEU A 166 -24.15 -4.01 -20.29
C LEU A 166 -25.52 -3.92 -20.98
N ASP A 167 -26.47 -4.67 -20.44
CA ASP A 167 -27.75 -4.97 -21.06
C ASP A 167 -28.71 -5.63 -20.05
N PRO A 168 -30.06 -5.58 -20.20
CA PRO A 168 -30.98 -6.37 -19.36
C PRO A 168 -30.61 -7.85 -19.26
N ALA A 169 -30.12 -8.45 -20.35
CA ALA A 169 -29.75 -9.85 -20.40
C ALA A 169 -28.61 -10.19 -19.42
N THR A 170 -27.71 -9.24 -19.16
CA THR A 170 -26.60 -9.41 -18.20
C THR A 170 -27.07 -9.35 -16.74
N HIS A 171 -28.24 -8.76 -16.46
CA HIS A 171 -28.79 -8.57 -15.11
C HIS A 171 -29.86 -9.60 -14.74
N ARG A 172 -30.15 -10.57 -15.63
CA ARG A 172 -31.10 -11.68 -15.37
C ARG A 172 -30.89 -12.40 -14.04
N PRO A 173 -29.66 -12.67 -13.54
CA PRO A 173 -29.49 -13.26 -12.21
C PRO A 173 -30.08 -12.39 -11.08
N THR A 174 -29.89 -11.07 -11.17
CA THR A 174 -30.39 -10.07 -10.22
C THR A 174 -31.91 -9.96 -10.30
N THR A 175 -32.45 -9.75 -11.51
CA THR A 175 -33.90 -9.59 -11.72
C THR A 175 -34.66 -10.86 -11.38
N LYS A 176 -34.12 -12.05 -11.67
CA LYS A 176 -34.67 -13.33 -11.22
C LYS A 176 -34.72 -13.42 -9.69
N THR A 177 -33.69 -12.95 -9.01
CA THR A 177 -33.61 -13.01 -7.55
C THR A 177 -34.62 -12.05 -6.93
N LEU A 178 -34.77 -10.84 -7.47
CA LEU A 178 -35.81 -9.90 -7.07
C LEU A 178 -37.22 -10.47 -7.33
N ALA A 179 -37.48 -11.03 -8.52
CA ALA A 179 -38.76 -11.68 -8.83
C ALA A 179 -39.08 -12.81 -7.83
N LYS A 180 -38.08 -13.64 -7.50
CA LYS A 180 -38.23 -14.72 -6.52
C LYS A 180 -38.55 -14.20 -5.12
N LEU A 181 -37.78 -13.23 -4.62
CA LEU A 181 -37.88 -12.77 -3.23
C LEU A 181 -39.12 -11.89 -3.00
N THR A 182 -39.51 -11.11 -4.00
CA THR A 182 -40.75 -10.31 -3.94
C THR A 182 -41.99 -11.15 -4.24
N GLY A 183 -41.85 -12.28 -4.95
CA GLY A 183 -42.98 -13.02 -5.52
C GLY A 183 -43.64 -12.31 -6.70
N GLY A 184 -43.10 -11.16 -7.12
CA GLY A 184 -43.59 -10.34 -8.21
C GLY A 184 -42.89 -10.61 -9.53
N ARG A 185 -42.91 -9.60 -10.40
CA ARG A 185 -42.26 -9.61 -11.72
C ARG A 185 -41.37 -8.40 -11.89
N VAL A 186 -40.38 -8.52 -12.78
CA VAL A 186 -39.45 -7.42 -13.10
C VAL A 186 -39.56 -7.07 -14.58
N TYR A 187 -39.71 -5.78 -14.88
CA TYR A 187 -39.66 -5.22 -16.23
C TYR A 187 -38.29 -4.54 -16.42
N SER A 188 -37.35 -5.24 -17.05
CA SER A 188 -35.96 -4.80 -17.19
C SER A 188 -35.74 -4.10 -18.53
N VAL A 189 -35.43 -2.81 -18.51
CA VAL A 189 -35.45 -1.94 -19.69
C VAL A 189 -34.11 -1.93 -20.43
N ARG A 190 -34.14 -2.15 -21.74
CA ARG A 190 -33.00 -1.99 -22.65
C ARG A 190 -32.92 -0.55 -23.15
N TYR A 191 -32.52 0.36 -22.26
CA TYR A 191 -32.41 1.78 -22.60
C TYR A 191 -31.24 2.03 -23.56
N ARG A 192 -31.36 3.07 -24.39
CA ARG A 192 -30.33 3.44 -25.38
C ARG A 192 -29.03 3.84 -24.69
N LEU A 193 -27.93 3.27 -25.16
CA LEU A 193 -26.60 3.51 -24.60
C LEU A 193 -25.93 4.75 -25.19
N ALA A 194 -25.20 5.45 -24.33
CA ALA A 194 -24.22 6.45 -24.71
C ALA A 194 -22.95 5.79 -25.26
N PRO A 195 -22.10 6.49 -26.02
CA PRO A 195 -22.23 7.87 -26.49
C PRO A 195 -23.12 8.07 -27.73
N GLN A 196 -23.63 6.99 -28.35
CA GLN A 196 -24.50 7.10 -29.53
C GLN A 196 -25.79 7.86 -29.21
N HIS A 197 -26.32 7.66 -28.00
CA HIS A 197 -27.52 8.33 -27.51
C HIS A 197 -27.22 8.98 -26.14
N PRO A 198 -26.66 10.20 -26.11
CA PRO A 198 -26.39 10.90 -24.86
C PRO A 198 -27.69 11.26 -24.12
N PHE A 199 -27.54 11.70 -22.87
CA PHE A 199 -28.62 12.35 -22.12
C PHE A 199 -29.33 13.41 -22.99
N PRO A 200 -30.68 13.42 -23.05
CA PRO A 200 -31.61 12.67 -22.19
C PRO A 200 -32.16 11.33 -22.75
N ALA A 201 -31.52 10.67 -23.72
CA ALA A 201 -32.10 9.48 -24.39
C ALA A 201 -32.46 8.32 -23.45
N ALA A 202 -31.57 7.92 -22.53
CA ALA A 202 -31.90 6.87 -21.57
C ALA A 202 -33.07 7.27 -20.63
N LEU A 203 -33.18 8.55 -20.27
CA LEU A 203 -34.28 9.08 -19.46
C LEU A 203 -35.62 9.05 -20.23
N MET A 204 -35.59 9.37 -21.53
CA MET A 204 -36.73 9.21 -22.44
C MET A 204 -37.22 7.77 -22.45
N ASP A 205 -36.31 6.80 -22.60
CA ASP A 205 -36.65 5.38 -22.67
C ASP A 205 -37.20 4.86 -21.33
N ALA A 206 -36.65 5.35 -20.23
CA ALA A 206 -37.13 5.05 -18.88
C ALA A 206 -38.54 5.62 -18.63
N PHE A 207 -38.78 6.87 -19.05
CA PHE A 207 -40.08 7.51 -18.89
C PHE A 207 -41.14 6.82 -19.76
N MET A 208 -40.81 6.52 -21.01
CA MET A 208 -41.67 5.77 -21.92
C MET A 208 -42.00 4.37 -21.38
N SER A 209 -41.03 3.69 -20.77
CA SER A 209 -41.24 2.38 -20.12
C SER A 209 -42.19 2.48 -18.93
N TYR A 210 -42.11 3.55 -18.13
CA TYR A 210 -43.05 3.77 -17.03
C TYR A 210 -44.47 4.02 -17.52
N LEU A 211 -44.63 4.85 -18.56
CA LEU A 211 -45.92 5.11 -19.19
C LEU A 211 -46.51 3.85 -19.83
N ALA A 212 -45.68 3.01 -20.46
CA ALA A 212 -46.11 1.74 -21.03
C ALA A 212 -46.64 0.79 -19.95
N LEU A 213 -46.02 0.75 -18.76
CA LEU A 213 -46.53 -0.05 -17.64
C LEU A 213 -47.88 0.48 -17.12
N LEU A 214 -48.03 1.79 -16.95
CA LEU A 214 -49.26 2.42 -16.46
C LEU A 214 -50.40 2.38 -17.48
N TYR A 215 -50.08 2.63 -18.75
CA TYR A 215 -50.99 2.83 -19.86
C TYR A 215 -50.45 2.07 -21.09
N PRO A 216 -50.58 0.73 -21.11
CA PRO A 216 -50.06 -0.09 -22.20
C PRO A 216 -50.64 0.37 -23.54
N PRO A 217 -49.79 0.62 -24.57
CA PRO A 217 -50.26 1.01 -25.88
C PRO A 217 -51.05 -0.13 -26.55
N GLU A 218 -51.78 0.20 -27.62
CA GLU A 218 -52.53 -0.79 -28.38
C GLU A 218 -51.63 -1.96 -28.83
N GLY A 219 -52.09 -3.19 -28.62
CA GLY A 219 -51.34 -4.41 -28.94
C GLY A 219 -50.36 -4.88 -27.85
N ALA A 220 -50.20 -4.15 -26.75
CA ALA A 220 -49.47 -4.65 -25.58
C ALA A 220 -50.15 -5.92 -25.03
N PHE A 221 -49.36 -6.92 -24.67
CA PHE A 221 -49.87 -8.20 -24.14
C PHE A 221 -49.86 -8.27 -22.60
N HIS A 222 -49.59 -7.16 -21.94
CA HIS A 222 -49.68 -7.05 -20.49
C HIS A 222 -50.77 -6.04 -20.11
N GLU A 223 -51.39 -6.29 -18.96
CA GLU A 223 -52.40 -5.39 -18.40
C GLU A 223 -51.77 -4.11 -17.82
N PRO A 224 -52.55 -3.01 -17.68
CA PRO A 224 -52.14 -1.83 -16.94
C PRO A 224 -51.69 -2.18 -15.52
N VAL A 225 -50.53 -1.69 -15.12
CA VAL A 225 -49.99 -1.87 -13.77
C VAL A 225 -50.31 -0.63 -12.95
N LYS A 226 -50.94 -0.82 -11.79
CA LYS A 226 -51.26 0.28 -10.88
C LYS A 226 -49.98 0.94 -10.34
N PRO A 227 -49.93 2.27 -10.18
CA PRO A 227 -48.74 2.97 -9.70
C PRO A 227 -48.28 2.50 -8.31
N GLU A 228 -49.21 2.18 -7.41
CA GLU A 228 -48.94 1.61 -6.08
C GLU A 228 -48.34 0.20 -6.09
N HIS A 229 -48.26 -0.44 -7.26
CA HIS A 229 -47.61 -1.73 -7.46
C HIS A 229 -46.24 -1.63 -8.17
N ILE A 230 -45.85 -0.43 -8.64
CA ILE A 230 -44.61 -0.21 -9.37
C ILE A 230 -43.54 0.32 -8.42
N VAL A 231 -42.37 -0.31 -8.43
CA VAL A 231 -41.18 0.18 -7.71
C VAL A 231 -40.05 0.37 -8.70
N PHE A 232 -39.45 1.56 -8.75
CA PHE A 232 -38.27 1.78 -9.58
C PHE A 232 -37.06 1.15 -8.88
N ALA A 233 -36.25 0.42 -9.63
CA ALA A 233 -35.04 -0.17 -9.11
C ALA A 233 -33.92 -0.16 -10.14
N GLY A 234 -32.70 -0.20 -9.64
CA GLY A 234 -31.54 -0.28 -10.50
C GLY A 234 -30.25 -0.24 -9.70
N ASP A 235 -29.16 -0.52 -10.38
CA ASP A 235 -27.83 -0.50 -9.79
C ASP A 235 -26.92 0.50 -10.51
N SER A 236 -26.01 1.16 -9.79
CA SER A 236 -25.04 2.07 -10.40
C SER A 236 -25.70 3.15 -11.28
N ALA A 237 -25.34 3.22 -12.57
CA ALA A 237 -25.98 4.10 -13.55
C ALA A 237 -27.50 3.87 -13.69
N GLY A 238 -27.98 2.65 -13.53
CA GLY A 238 -29.42 2.35 -13.51
C GLY A 238 -30.11 2.84 -12.24
N GLY A 239 -29.38 2.89 -11.12
CA GLY A 239 -29.82 3.55 -9.89
C GLY A 239 -29.95 5.06 -10.06
N ASN A 240 -29.00 5.70 -10.76
CA ASN A 240 -29.14 7.10 -11.18
C ASN A 240 -30.37 7.28 -12.08
N LEU A 241 -30.52 6.46 -13.12
CA LEU A 241 -31.66 6.56 -14.04
C LEU A 241 -33.02 6.42 -13.33
N SER A 242 -33.11 5.53 -12.34
CA SER A 242 -34.31 5.38 -11.49
C SER A 242 -34.66 6.67 -10.75
N LEU A 243 -33.66 7.31 -10.14
CA LEU A 243 -33.82 8.53 -9.37
C LEU A 243 -33.98 9.78 -10.25
N ALA A 244 -33.36 9.81 -11.43
CA ALA A 244 -33.56 10.85 -12.43
C ALA A 244 -34.99 10.82 -13.00
N LEU A 245 -35.54 9.63 -13.26
CA LEU A 245 -36.94 9.46 -13.62
C LEU A 245 -37.87 9.92 -12.50
N LEU A 246 -37.58 9.57 -11.25
CA LEU A 246 -38.35 10.08 -10.11
C LEU A 246 -38.29 11.63 -10.03
N GLN A 247 -37.10 12.22 -10.19
CA GLN A 247 -36.94 13.66 -10.12
C GLN A 247 -37.64 14.39 -11.27
N LEU A 248 -37.66 13.79 -12.47
CA LEU A 248 -38.50 14.24 -13.58
C LEU A 248 -39.97 14.27 -13.16
N LEU A 249 -40.53 13.16 -12.67
CA LEU A 249 -41.94 13.09 -12.26
C LEU A 249 -42.28 14.07 -11.13
N LEU A 250 -41.41 14.23 -10.13
CA LEU A 250 -41.59 15.20 -9.05
C LEU A 250 -41.63 16.63 -9.57
N HIS A 251 -40.71 16.97 -10.48
CA HIS A 251 -40.70 18.31 -11.08
C HIS A 251 -41.98 18.57 -11.89
N LEU A 252 -42.39 17.61 -12.72
CA LEU A 252 -43.64 17.70 -13.50
C LEU A 252 -44.86 17.89 -12.58
N ASN A 253 -44.96 17.11 -11.50
CA ASN A 253 -46.09 17.18 -10.57
C ASN A 253 -46.13 18.47 -9.73
N ARG A 254 -45.01 19.17 -9.54
CA ARG A 254 -44.94 20.44 -8.78
C ARG A 254 -45.26 21.66 -9.63
N HIS A 255 -44.78 21.69 -10.88
CA HIS A 255 -44.79 22.89 -11.71
C HIS A 255 -45.88 22.93 -12.76
N ASN A 256 -46.63 21.84 -12.90
CA ASN A 256 -47.69 21.75 -13.89
C ASN A 256 -49.04 21.57 -13.17
N ASN A 257 -50.03 22.40 -13.50
CA ASN A 257 -51.45 22.05 -13.34
C ASN A 257 -51.83 20.80 -14.19
N HIS A 258 -50.87 20.26 -14.93
CA HIS A 258 -50.95 18.99 -15.63
C HIS A 258 -50.48 17.86 -14.71
N HIS A 259 -51.43 17.23 -14.04
CA HIS A 259 -51.32 15.82 -13.73
C HIS A 259 -51.31 14.96 -15.00
N LEU A 260 -51.46 15.54 -16.21
CA LEU A 260 -51.72 14.83 -17.46
C LEU A 260 -50.58 14.97 -18.48
N ILE A 261 -50.17 13.84 -19.07
CA ILE A 261 -49.29 13.76 -20.23
C ILE A 261 -50.06 13.26 -21.45
N GLN A 262 -49.76 13.79 -22.63
CA GLN A 262 -50.25 13.20 -23.88
C GLN A 262 -49.50 11.89 -24.15
N TRP A 263 -50.23 10.77 -24.24
CA TRP A 263 -49.69 9.44 -24.45
C TRP A 263 -50.61 8.61 -25.36
N HIS A 264 -50.12 8.26 -26.56
CA HIS A 264 -50.85 7.53 -27.60
C HIS A 264 -52.24 8.14 -27.87
N GLY A 265 -52.27 9.43 -28.19
CA GLY A 265 -53.50 10.14 -28.54
C GLY A 265 -54.39 10.52 -27.35
N THR A 266 -54.05 10.14 -26.11
CA THR A 266 -54.88 10.40 -24.92
C THR A 266 -54.12 11.14 -23.82
N ALA A 267 -54.75 12.11 -23.17
CA ALA A 267 -54.19 12.74 -21.96
C ALA A 267 -54.31 11.78 -20.75
N ARG A 268 -53.19 11.44 -20.10
CA ARG A 268 -53.08 10.41 -19.05
C ARG A 268 -52.44 10.94 -17.78
N PRO A 269 -52.86 10.50 -16.58
CA PRO A 269 -52.24 10.96 -15.35
C PRO A 269 -50.76 10.57 -15.21
N LEU A 270 -49.99 11.31 -14.42
CA LEU A 270 -48.58 11.02 -14.07
C LEU A 270 -48.42 10.73 -12.57
N PRO A 271 -48.94 9.59 -12.08
CA PRO A 271 -48.75 9.21 -10.68
C PRO A 271 -47.26 8.95 -10.39
N LEU A 272 -46.88 9.03 -9.11
CA LEU A 272 -45.59 8.56 -8.64
C LEU A 272 -45.64 7.04 -8.44
N PRO A 273 -44.50 6.32 -8.55
CA PRO A 273 -44.43 4.90 -8.19
C PRO A 273 -44.62 4.71 -6.67
N ALA A 274 -44.86 3.48 -6.24
CA ALA A 274 -44.95 3.11 -4.83
C ALA A 274 -43.68 3.42 -4.03
N GLY A 275 -42.51 3.40 -4.70
CA GLY A 275 -41.22 3.70 -4.10
C GLY A 275 -40.07 3.54 -5.08
N VAL A 276 -38.85 3.79 -4.59
CA VAL A 276 -37.60 3.59 -5.33
C VAL A 276 -36.63 2.77 -4.47
N ALA A 277 -35.97 1.78 -5.06
CA ALA A 277 -35.05 0.92 -4.34
C ALA A 277 -33.80 0.65 -5.20
N VAL A 278 -32.67 1.27 -4.84
CA VAL A 278 -31.45 1.30 -5.66
C VAL A 278 -30.24 0.70 -4.94
N ASN A 279 -29.31 0.16 -5.72
CA ASN A 279 -28.08 -0.46 -5.23
C ASN A 279 -26.85 0.27 -5.78
N SER A 280 -26.02 0.82 -4.89
CA SER A 280 -24.82 1.58 -5.24
C SER A 280 -25.08 2.63 -6.34
N PRO A 281 -26.13 3.48 -6.25
CA PRO A 281 -26.51 4.39 -7.34
C PRO A 281 -25.40 5.41 -7.64
N TRP A 282 -25.14 5.69 -8.92
CA TRP A 282 -24.09 6.64 -9.32
C TRP A 282 -24.63 8.08 -9.41
N LEU A 283 -24.60 8.83 -8.31
CA LEU A 283 -25.34 10.08 -8.14
C LEU A 283 -24.58 11.36 -8.55
N ASP A 284 -23.25 11.29 -8.67
CA ASP A 284 -22.42 12.36 -9.22
C ASP A 284 -21.57 11.86 -10.40
N VAL A 285 -22.03 12.17 -11.63
CA VAL A 285 -21.34 11.74 -12.86
C VAL A 285 -19.97 12.41 -13.05
N THR A 286 -19.65 13.45 -12.27
CA THR A 286 -18.35 14.11 -12.32
C THR A 286 -17.27 13.36 -11.53
N ASN A 287 -17.69 12.47 -10.62
CA ASN A 287 -16.88 11.70 -9.68
C ASN A 287 -16.10 12.58 -8.69
N SER A 288 -16.77 13.57 -8.09
CA SER A 288 -16.14 14.58 -7.23
C SER A 288 -16.04 14.19 -5.75
N SER A 289 -16.72 13.11 -5.35
CA SER A 289 -16.75 12.63 -3.96
C SER A 289 -15.39 12.08 -3.48
N PRO A 290 -14.92 12.41 -2.25
CA PRO A 290 -13.64 11.92 -1.72
C PRO A 290 -13.53 10.38 -1.66
N SER A 291 -14.64 9.69 -1.43
CA SER A 291 -14.75 8.23 -1.42
C SER A 291 -14.15 7.57 -2.67
N HIS A 292 -14.23 8.21 -3.85
CA HIS A 292 -13.60 7.72 -5.09
C HIS A 292 -12.09 7.47 -4.97
N THR A 293 -11.40 8.14 -4.04
CA THR A 293 -9.96 7.94 -3.80
C THR A 293 -9.69 7.25 -2.46
N GLN A 294 -10.45 7.59 -1.41
CA GLN A 294 -10.23 7.05 -0.07
C GLN A 294 -10.60 5.57 0.04
N ASN A 295 -11.66 5.15 -0.67
CA ASN A 295 -12.17 3.78 -0.65
C ASN A 295 -11.61 2.90 -1.79
N ALA A 296 -10.73 3.44 -2.63
CA ALA A 296 -10.16 2.73 -3.79
C ALA A 296 -9.50 1.37 -3.45
N ALA A 297 -9.11 1.15 -2.19
CA ALA A 297 -8.63 -0.15 -1.75
C ALA A 297 -9.73 -1.23 -1.79
N PHE A 298 -10.94 -0.92 -1.33
CA PHE A 298 -12.04 -1.87 -1.20
C PHE A 298 -12.82 -2.06 -2.52
N ASP A 299 -12.70 -1.11 -3.45
CA ASP A 299 -13.52 -1.07 -4.65
C ASP A 299 -12.77 -1.44 -5.95
N TYR A 300 -13.45 -2.01 -6.94
CA TYR A 300 -12.88 -2.29 -8.26
C TYR A 300 -13.04 -1.13 -9.25
N LEU A 301 -13.87 -0.13 -8.94
CA LEU A 301 -14.01 1.05 -9.79
C LEU A 301 -12.71 1.88 -9.86
N PRO A 302 -12.38 2.46 -11.02
CA PRO A 302 -11.23 3.32 -11.19
C PRO A 302 -11.42 4.68 -10.48
N THR A 303 -10.32 5.22 -9.97
CA THR A 303 -10.27 6.60 -9.47
C THR A 303 -10.50 7.62 -10.60
N PRO A 304 -10.87 8.88 -10.31
CA PRO A 304 -11.11 9.90 -11.34
C PRO A 304 -9.89 10.12 -12.25
N ALA A 305 -8.68 10.15 -11.66
CA ALA A 305 -7.44 10.27 -12.43
C ALA A 305 -7.21 9.08 -13.38
N GLN A 306 -7.59 7.86 -12.97
CA GLN A 306 -7.48 6.67 -13.81
C GLN A 306 -8.51 6.67 -14.94
N LEU A 307 -9.74 7.10 -14.67
CA LEU A 307 -10.79 7.27 -15.69
C LEU A 307 -10.35 8.26 -16.76
N LEU A 308 -9.92 9.47 -16.37
CA LEU A 308 -9.41 10.47 -17.30
C LEU A 308 -8.27 9.95 -18.17
N ALA A 309 -7.34 9.23 -17.57
CA ALA A 309 -6.23 8.64 -18.30
C ALA A 309 -6.68 7.52 -19.25
N SER A 310 -7.71 6.74 -18.88
CA SER A 310 -8.28 5.69 -19.72
C SER A 310 -9.01 6.28 -20.93
N ASP A 311 -9.84 7.31 -20.71
CA ASP A 311 -10.59 7.98 -21.76
C ASP A 311 -9.68 8.61 -22.81
N ARG A 312 -8.56 9.24 -22.38
CA ARG A 312 -7.54 9.79 -23.28
C ARG A 312 -6.80 8.74 -24.12
N ARG A 313 -6.68 7.50 -23.63
CA ARG A 313 -5.99 6.40 -24.34
C ARG A 313 -6.92 5.58 -25.22
N ARG A 314 -8.23 5.87 -25.23
CA ARG A 314 -9.22 5.04 -25.91
C ARG A 314 -9.06 5.14 -27.44
N PRO A 315 -8.96 4.01 -28.16
CA PRO A 315 -8.92 4.02 -29.61
C PRO A 315 -10.21 4.62 -30.21
N PRO A 316 -10.13 5.43 -31.28
CA PRO A 316 -11.30 5.93 -31.96
C PRO A 316 -12.10 4.80 -32.63
N CYS A 317 -13.41 4.97 -32.74
CA CYS A 317 -14.35 4.06 -33.40
C CYS A 317 -15.60 4.84 -33.84
N PRO A 318 -16.56 4.21 -34.55
CA PRO A 318 -17.77 4.90 -35.00
C PRO A 318 -18.61 5.57 -33.90
N ALA A 319 -18.43 5.17 -32.63
CA ALA A 319 -19.11 5.77 -31.49
C ALA A 319 -18.28 6.85 -30.75
N TRP A 320 -16.95 6.89 -30.93
CA TRP A 320 -16.08 7.79 -30.15
C TRP A 320 -14.81 8.23 -30.92
N PRO A 321 -14.44 9.52 -30.95
CA PRO A 321 -15.12 10.65 -30.31
C PRO A 321 -16.52 10.88 -30.87
N ALA A 322 -17.43 11.36 -30.03
CA ALA A 322 -18.81 11.58 -30.43
C ALA A 322 -18.96 12.79 -31.36
N THR A 323 -20.06 12.82 -32.10
CA THR A 323 -20.49 13.98 -32.91
C THR A 323 -21.85 14.46 -32.39
N PRO A 324 -21.98 15.72 -31.93
CA PRO A 324 -20.90 16.71 -31.75
C PRO A 324 -19.87 16.29 -30.68
N PRO A 325 -18.62 16.81 -30.77
CA PRO A 325 -17.56 16.51 -29.81
C PRO A 325 -17.93 16.86 -28.37
N ARG A 326 -17.53 16.00 -27.43
CA ARG A 326 -17.68 16.19 -25.99
C ARG A 326 -16.66 15.36 -25.21
N THR A 327 -16.41 15.72 -23.96
CA THR A 327 -15.45 15.03 -23.09
C THR A 327 -16.06 13.86 -22.32
N HIS A 328 -17.37 13.89 -22.03
CA HIS A 328 -18.06 12.85 -21.29
C HIS A 328 -18.89 11.92 -22.20
N LEU A 329 -18.85 10.61 -21.94
CA LEU A 329 -19.56 9.62 -22.77
C LEU A 329 -21.08 9.84 -22.71
N TYR A 330 -21.61 10.00 -21.50
CA TYR A 330 -23.06 10.02 -21.23
C TYR A 330 -23.76 11.33 -21.61
N VAL A 331 -23.13 12.48 -21.42
CA VAL A 331 -23.82 13.79 -21.44
C VAL A 331 -22.94 14.84 -22.09
N ALA A 332 -23.55 15.85 -22.71
CA ALA A 332 -22.84 17.04 -23.18
C ALA A 332 -22.14 17.76 -22.01
N ASP A 333 -20.96 18.33 -22.27
CA ASP A 333 -20.13 18.91 -21.20
C ASP A 333 -20.84 20.05 -20.43
N ALA A 334 -21.67 20.83 -21.14
CA ALA A 334 -22.48 21.91 -20.57
C ALA A 334 -23.56 21.43 -19.57
N LEU A 335 -23.92 20.14 -19.58
CA LEU A 335 -24.98 19.55 -18.77
C LEU A 335 -24.45 18.64 -17.66
N LEU A 336 -23.14 18.57 -17.43
CA LEU A 336 -22.56 17.75 -16.36
C LEU A 336 -23.10 18.11 -14.98
N ALA A 337 -23.36 19.39 -14.71
CA ALA A 337 -23.93 19.87 -13.45
C ALA A 337 -25.47 19.89 -13.44
N HIS A 338 -26.13 19.36 -14.48
CA HIS A 338 -27.59 19.39 -14.55
C HIS A 338 -28.19 18.47 -13.48
N PRO A 339 -29.21 18.90 -12.70
CA PRO A 339 -29.80 18.08 -11.63
C PRO A 339 -30.46 16.75 -12.03
N LEU A 340 -30.74 16.53 -13.32
CA LEU A 340 -31.20 15.23 -13.84
C LEU A 340 -30.05 14.32 -14.30
N VAL A 341 -28.80 14.76 -14.14
CA VAL A 341 -27.58 14.06 -14.52
C VAL A 341 -26.73 13.82 -13.27
N THR A 342 -26.41 14.89 -12.55
CA THR A 342 -25.74 14.88 -11.24
C THR A 342 -26.78 15.15 -10.16
N LEU A 343 -27.38 14.08 -9.64
CA LEU A 343 -28.57 14.12 -8.77
C LEU A 343 -28.28 14.70 -7.38
N VAL A 344 -27.03 14.71 -6.93
CA VAL A 344 -26.63 15.41 -5.69
C VAL A 344 -26.91 16.92 -5.75
N LEU A 345 -27.04 17.49 -6.95
CA LEU A 345 -27.41 18.89 -7.17
C LEU A 345 -28.92 19.13 -7.30
N ALA A 346 -29.76 18.10 -7.17
CA ALA A 346 -31.21 18.26 -7.22
C ALA A 346 -31.71 19.15 -6.08
N PRO A 347 -32.52 20.20 -6.35
CA PRO A 347 -32.83 21.23 -5.37
C PRO A 347 -33.69 20.72 -4.21
N SER A 348 -34.66 19.83 -4.48
CA SER A 348 -35.51 19.22 -3.46
C SER A 348 -36.16 17.92 -3.94
N TRP A 349 -36.30 16.99 -3.01
CA TRP A 349 -36.95 15.68 -3.11
C TRP A 349 -38.29 15.61 -2.35
N ALA A 350 -38.79 16.72 -1.82
CA ALA A 350 -40.05 16.76 -1.07
C ALA A 350 -41.23 16.14 -1.86
N GLY A 351 -41.98 15.24 -1.23
CA GLY A 351 -43.07 14.50 -1.88
C GLY A 351 -42.62 13.27 -2.69
N ALA A 352 -41.34 12.91 -2.66
CA ALA A 352 -40.88 11.61 -3.15
C ALA A 352 -41.54 10.45 -2.37
N PRO A 353 -41.81 9.30 -3.03
CA PRO A 353 -42.22 8.09 -2.32
C PRO A 353 -41.05 7.52 -1.51
N PRO A 354 -41.26 6.51 -0.64
CA PRO A 354 -40.19 5.89 0.13
C PRO A 354 -39.01 5.41 -0.73
N VAL A 355 -37.79 5.64 -0.23
CA VAL A 355 -36.54 5.30 -0.93
C VAL A 355 -35.69 4.34 -0.13
N TYR A 356 -35.22 3.28 -0.77
CA TYR A 356 -34.16 2.40 -0.28
C TYR A 356 -32.88 2.61 -1.08
N MET A 357 -31.76 2.74 -0.38
CA MET A 357 -30.42 2.77 -0.95
C MET A 357 -29.53 1.80 -0.18
N CYS A 358 -28.64 1.11 -0.89
CA CYS A 358 -27.55 0.39 -0.24
C CYS A 358 -26.23 0.69 -0.93
N THR A 359 -25.16 0.76 -0.14
CA THR A 359 -23.82 1.08 -0.62
C THR A 359 -22.76 0.32 0.18
N GLY A 360 -21.61 0.05 -0.42
CA GLY A 360 -20.45 -0.53 0.25
C GLY A 360 -19.49 0.50 0.84
N TRP A 361 -18.28 0.06 1.20
CA TRP A 361 -17.13 0.95 1.33
C TRP A 361 -16.51 1.18 -0.04
N GLU A 362 -17.32 1.75 -0.92
CA GLU A 362 -17.06 1.86 -2.34
C GLU A 362 -16.81 3.31 -2.77
N ALA A 363 -16.57 3.54 -4.06
CA ALA A 363 -16.34 4.86 -4.62
C ALA A 363 -17.54 5.81 -4.44
N LEU A 364 -18.76 5.28 -4.43
CA LEU A 364 -20.01 6.05 -4.43
C LEU A 364 -20.58 6.31 -3.02
N GLN A 365 -19.90 5.85 -1.97
CA GLN A 365 -20.41 5.93 -0.60
C GLN A 365 -20.77 7.36 -0.15
N ASP A 366 -19.91 8.36 -0.40
CA ASP A 366 -20.14 9.72 0.10
C ASP A 366 -21.33 10.40 -0.62
N GLU A 367 -21.55 10.14 -1.91
CA GLU A 367 -22.68 10.69 -2.66
C GLU A 367 -24.02 10.04 -2.27
N ASP A 368 -24.01 8.74 -2.02
CA ASP A 368 -25.18 7.98 -1.54
C ASP A 368 -25.63 8.46 -0.16
N ARG A 369 -24.67 8.62 0.77
CA ARG A 369 -24.91 9.20 2.09
C ARG A 369 -25.51 10.60 1.99
N TYR A 370 -24.88 11.45 1.18
CA TYR A 370 -25.30 12.84 1.04
C TYR A 370 -26.72 12.95 0.51
N LEU A 371 -27.05 12.24 -0.58
CA LEU A 371 -28.39 12.31 -1.16
C LEU A 371 -29.45 11.69 -0.25
N ALA A 372 -29.15 10.57 0.42
CA ALA A 372 -30.04 9.95 1.40
C ALA A 372 -30.38 10.92 2.55
N ARG A 373 -29.37 11.64 3.08
CA ARG A 373 -29.58 12.69 4.09
C ARG A 373 -30.44 13.82 3.56
N ARG A 374 -30.18 14.29 2.33
CA ARG A 374 -30.97 15.36 1.71
C ARG A 374 -32.44 14.97 1.54
N MET A 375 -32.71 13.78 1.02
CA MET A 375 -34.06 13.23 0.92
C MET A 375 -34.73 13.14 2.30
N TRP A 376 -34.02 12.66 3.32
CA TRP A 376 -34.54 12.59 4.68
C TRP A 376 -34.90 13.98 5.23
N ARG A 377 -34.05 14.99 5.02
CA ARG A 377 -34.30 16.39 5.39
C ARG A 377 -35.49 17.00 4.64
N ASP A 378 -35.71 16.59 3.40
CA ASP A 378 -36.90 16.94 2.60
C ASP A 378 -38.18 16.20 3.05
N GLY A 379 -38.12 15.42 4.15
CA GLY A 379 -39.26 14.68 4.71
C GLY A 379 -39.54 13.34 4.02
N VAL A 380 -38.62 12.85 3.18
CA VAL A 380 -38.75 11.55 2.51
C VAL A 380 -38.40 10.43 3.48
N ARG A 381 -39.15 9.33 3.40
CA ARG A 381 -38.81 8.10 4.14
C ARG A 381 -37.63 7.41 3.46
N VAL A 382 -36.49 7.34 4.13
CA VAL A 382 -35.25 6.81 3.56
C VAL A 382 -34.72 5.64 4.38
N VAL A 383 -34.41 4.54 3.69
CA VAL A 383 -33.67 3.41 4.22
C VAL A 383 -32.30 3.38 3.55
N LEU A 384 -31.24 3.69 4.29
CA LEU A 384 -29.86 3.58 3.84
C LEU A 384 -29.16 2.41 4.56
N GLU A 385 -28.75 1.40 3.80
CA GLU A 385 -27.95 0.27 4.31
C GLU A 385 -26.51 0.33 3.77
N GLU A 386 -25.55 0.54 4.66
CA GLU A 386 -24.12 0.53 4.35
C GLU A 386 -23.48 -0.80 4.71
N TYR A 387 -22.65 -1.33 3.83
CA TYR A 387 -21.99 -2.61 4.04
C TYR A 387 -20.48 -2.45 4.19
N GLU A 388 -19.99 -2.78 5.39
CA GLU A 388 -18.59 -2.66 5.75
C GLU A 388 -17.68 -3.45 4.80
N ALA A 389 -16.69 -2.77 4.23
CA ALA A 389 -15.67 -3.32 3.33
C ALA A 389 -16.19 -4.01 2.05
N MET A 390 -17.45 -3.81 1.69
CA MET A 390 -18.01 -4.33 0.43
C MET A 390 -17.64 -3.43 -0.76
N PRO A 391 -17.33 -4.01 -1.95
CA PRO A 391 -17.06 -3.27 -3.18
C PRO A 391 -18.34 -2.75 -3.86
N HIS A 392 -18.18 -1.98 -4.95
CA HIS A 392 -19.29 -1.52 -5.79
C HIS A 392 -20.19 -2.65 -6.29
N CYS A 393 -21.51 -2.47 -6.19
CA CYS A 393 -22.53 -3.46 -6.57
C CYS A 393 -22.25 -4.87 -6.02
N PHE A 394 -21.70 -5.01 -4.81
CA PHE A 394 -21.28 -6.31 -4.25
C PHE A 394 -22.38 -7.38 -4.25
N ALA A 395 -23.64 -6.98 -4.07
CA ALA A 395 -24.79 -7.89 -4.10
C ALA A 395 -24.95 -8.61 -5.44
N LEU A 396 -24.50 -7.98 -6.54
CA LEU A 396 -24.53 -8.51 -7.90
C LEU A 396 -23.22 -9.23 -8.26
N VAL A 397 -22.09 -8.70 -7.78
CA VAL A 397 -20.74 -9.14 -8.19
C VAL A 397 -20.25 -10.35 -7.40
N VAL A 398 -20.60 -10.44 -6.11
CA VAL A 398 -20.20 -11.52 -5.20
C VAL A 398 -21.42 -12.12 -4.47
N PRO A 399 -22.43 -12.61 -5.22
CA PRO A 399 -23.75 -12.96 -4.69
C PRO A 399 -23.77 -14.14 -3.69
N TRP A 400 -22.67 -14.90 -3.58
CA TRP A 400 -22.56 -16.01 -2.62
C TRP A 400 -22.22 -15.56 -1.19
N LEU A 401 -21.81 -14.29 -0.99
CA LEU A 401 -21.52 -13.76 0.33
C LEU A 401 -22.77 -13.65 1.20
N ARG A 402 -22.60 -13.73 2.52
CA ARG A 402 -23.72 -13.59 3.48
C ARG A 402 -24.26 -12.16 3.46
N GLU A 403 -23.36 -11.19 3.32
CA GLU A 403 -23.62 -9.76 3.17
C GLU A 403 -24.44 -9.51 1.91
N ALA A 404 -24.03 -10.09 0.77
CA ALA A 404 -24.76 -9.96 -0.50
C ALA A 404 -26.18 -10.53 -0.40
N ARG A 405 -26.36 -11.70 0.24
CA ARG A 405 -27.69 -12.27 0.48
C ARG A 405 -28.56 -11.39 1.38
N ARG A 406 -28.02 -10.89 2.49
CA ARG A 406 -28.73 -9.97 3.39
C ARG A 406 -29.12 -8.66 2.67
N CYS A 407 -28.25 -8.15 1.80
CA CYS A 407 -28.54 -6.99 0.96
C CYS A 407 -29.68 -7.26 -0.01
N MET A 408 -29.69 -8.41 -0.69
CA MET A 408 -30.78 -8.78 -1.61
C MET A 408 -32.11 -9.01 -0.86
N GLU A 409 -32.06 -9.60 0.34
CA GLU A 409 -33.22 -9.77 1.20
C GLU A 409 -33.78 -8.43 1.70
N GLY A 410 -32.92 -7.49 2.11
CA GLY A 410 -33.32 -6.14 2.52
C GLY A 410 -33.91 -5.34 1.37
N TRP A 411 -33.27 -5.42 0.20
CA TRP A 411 -33.72 -4.75 -1.01
C TRP A 411 -35.08 -5.27 -1.47
N ALA A 412 -35.25 -6.59 -1.59
CA ALA A 412 -36.52 -7.19 -1.97
C ALA A 412 -37.60 -7.04 -0.88
N GLY A 413 -37.21 -7.11 0.39
CA GLY A 413 -38.10 -6.93 1.54
C GLY A 413 -38.70 -5.53 1.57
N PHE A 414 -37.89 -4.50 1.29
CA PHE A 414 -38.38 -3.13 1.13
C PHE A 414 -39.37 -3.01 -0.03
N ILE A 415 -39.00 -3.49 -1.22
CA ILE A 415 -39.86 -3.46 -2.42
C ILE A 415 -41.21 -4.12 -2.14
N ARG A 416 -41.20 -5.33 -1.57
CA ARG A 416 -42.42 -6.07 -1.28
C ARG A 416 -43.24 -5.39 -0.19
N GLY A 417 -42.59 -4.90 0.86
CA GLY A 417 -43.25 -4.24 1.97
C GLY A 417 -44.03 -3.01 1.55
N ILE A 418 -43.50 -2.18 0.63
CA ILE A 418 -44.17 -0.92 0.24
C ILE A 418 -45.41 -1.17 -0.61
N VAL A 419 -45.42 -2.26 -1.38
CA VAL A 419 -46.56 -2.64 -2.22
C VAL A 419 -47.62 -3.41 -1.42
N GLU A 420 -47.22 -4.31 -0.52
CA GLU A 420 -48.16 -5.19 0.20
C GLU A 420 -48.63 -4.64 1.56
N GLY A 421 -48.02 -3.56 2.08
CA GLY A 421 -48.49 -2.90 3.31
C GLY A 421 -48.29 -3.70 4.60
N VAL A 422 -47.35 -4.65 4.64
CA VAL A 422 -47.14 -5.53 5.80
C VAL A 422 -46.50 -4.76 6.97
N GLU A 423 -47.31 -4.36 7.96
CA GLU A 423 -46.83 -3.94 9.28
C GLU A 423 -46.28 -5.16 10.04
N GLY A 424 -44.94 -5.24 10.08
CA GLY A 424 -44.09 -6.04 10.99
C GLY A 424 -44.66 -7.32 11.64
N GLU A 425 -44.25 -8.49 11.13
CA GLU A 425 -44.00 -9.62 12.02
C GLU A 425 -42.82 -9.28 12.95
N LYS A 426 -43.12 -9.02 14.23
CA LYS A 426 -42.11 -8.84 15.28
C LYS A 426 -41.19 -10.07 15.31
N GLY A 427 -39.95 -9.92 14.83
CA GLY A 427 -38.91 -10.93 14.96
C GLY A 427 -38.02 -11.19 13.73
N LYS A 428 -38.32 -10.62 12.56
CA LYS A 428 -37.49 -10.75 11.35
C LYS A 428 -37.18 -9.38 10.73
N GLY A 429 -36.42 -8.55 11.46
CA GLY A 429 -36.03 -7.22 11.02
C GLY A 429 -35.06 -7.28 9.83
N VAL A 430 -35.58 -7.21 8.62
CA VAL A 430 -34.83 -6.94 7.38
C VAL A 430 -35.78 -6.23 6.40
N GLY A 431 -35.69 -4.91 6.23
CA GLY A 431 -36.35 -4.22 5.11
C GLY A 431 -37.80 -3.74 5.28
N THR A 432 -38.39 -3.66 6.48
CA THR A 432 -39.80 -3.24 6.60
C THR A 432 -40.00 -1.73 6.38
N VAL A 433 -41.22 -1.37 5.96
CA VAL A 433 -41.68 -0.01 5.55
C VAL A 433 -41.92 0.93 6.74
N GLY A 434 -41.13 0.77 7.80
CA GLY A 434 -41.20 1.57 9.02
C GLY A 434 -40.60 2.97 8.88
N GLU A 435 -40.05 3.49 9.97
CA GLU A 435 -39.36 4.79 9.99
C GLU A 435 -38.11 4.82 9.11
N SER A 436 -37.64 6.03 8.77
CA SER A 436 -36.34 6.23 8.15
C SER A 436 -35.24 5.59 9.00
N ARG A 437 -34.31 4.88 8.35
CA ARG A 437 -33.22 4.19 9.03
C ARG A 437 -31.93 4.32 8.24
N PHE A 438 -30.85 4.57 8.97
CA PHE A 438 -29.49 4.49 8.45
C PHE A 438 -28.75 3.42 9.26
N VAL A 439 -28.26 2.38 8.59
CA VAL A 439 -27.65 1.21 9.23
C VAL A 439 -26.33 0.88 8.57
N LEU A 440 -25.28 0.71 9.38
CA LEU A 440 -24.03 0.07 8.98
C LEU A 440 -24.08 -1.41 9.33
N VAL A 441 -24.04 -2.27 8.32
CA VAL A 441 -23.94 -3.72 8.43
C VAL A 441 -22.48 -4.14 8.48
N LYS A 442 -22.06 -4.72 9.59
CA LYS A 442 -20.68 -5.18 9.83
C LYS A 442 -20.32 -6.39 9.00
N ALA A 443 -19.07 -6.40 8.50
CA ALA A 443 -18.55 -7.50 7.71
C ALA A 443 -18.44 -8.77 8.57
N ARG A 444 -18.71 -9.94 7.98
CA ARG A 444 -18.69 -11.28 8.60
C ARG A 444 -19.73 -11.54 9.68
N THR A 445 -20.03 -10.58 10.56
CA THR A 445 -20.99 -10.74 11.66
C THR A 445 -22.42 -10.45 11.22
N LEU A 446 -22.63 -9.59 10.21
CA LEU A 446 -23.93 -9.01 9.85
C LEU A 446 -24.58 -8.24 11.01
N GLU A 447 -23.79 -7.80 11.98
CA GLU A 447 -24.27 -6.94 13.05
C GLU A 447 -24.71 -5.59 12.45
N GLU A 448 -25.93 -5.18 12.78
CA GLU A 448 -26.51 -3.93 12.31
C GLU A 448 -26.28 -2.84 13.35
N VAL A 449 -25.49 -1.82 12.98
CA VAL A 449 -25.22 -0.65 13.80
C VAL A 449 -26.05 0.51 13.27
N ARG A 450 -27.03 0.98 14.04
CA ARG A 450 -27.85 2.14 13.65
C ARG A 450 -27.01 3.41 13.73
N LEU A 451 -27.07 4.21 12.67
CA LEU A 451 -26.41 5.50 12.55
C LEU A 451 -27.47 6.61 12.51
N ASP A 452 -27.04 7.82 12.85
CA ASP A 452 -27.87 9.01 12.79
C ASP A 452 -27.68 9.69 11.43
N PHE A 453 -28.77 10.16 10.82
CA PHE A 453 -28.69 10.98 9.60
C PHE A 453 -28.03 12.34 9.87
N ASP A 454 -28.02 12.83 11.12
CA ASP A 454 -27.41 14.11 11.48
C ASP A 454 -25.95 14.02 11.97
N LEU A 455 -25.45 12.82 12.33
CA LEU A 455 -24.07 12.63 12.78
C LEU A 455 -23.15 12.20 11.64
N ASP A 456 -22.38 13.13 11.07
CA ASP A 456 -21.20 12.82 10.25
C ASP A 456 -19.90 13.06 11.07
N PRO A 457 -18.97 12.10 11.16
CA PRO A 457 -17.69 12.25 11.85
C PRO A 457 -16.62 12.99 11.02
N ARG A 458 -16.97 13.85 10.05
CA ARG A 458 -15.99 14.73 9.39
C ARG A 458 -15.72 15.94 10.29
N PRO A 459 -14.54 16.06 10.92
CA PRO A 459 -14.14 17.33 11.49
C PRO A 459 -13.84 18.27 10.31
N ASP A 460 -13.81 19.58 10.53
CA ASP A 460 -13.25 20.58 9.61
C ASP A 460 -14.16 21.24 8.55
N LEU A 461 -15.49 21.29 8.71
CA LEU A 461 -16.25 22.32 7.97
C LEU A 461 -15.91 23.71 8.53
N PRO A 462 -15.39 24.66 7.73
CA PRO A 462 -15.19 26.03 8.18
C PRO A 462 -16.52 26.62 8.68
N SER A 463 -16.48 27.36 9.79
CA SER A 463 -17.68 28.01 10.35
C SER A 463 -18.37 28.87 9.29
N GLY A 464 -19.64 28.58 8.97
CA GLY A 464 -20.46 29.36 8.03
C GLY A 464 -20.56 28.84 6.59
N VAL A 465 -19.95 27.69 6.25
CA VAL A 465 -20.10 27.06 4.92
C VAL A 465 -21.02 25.83 5.02
N SER A 466 -22.04 25.75 4.18
CA SER A 466 -22.97 24.62 4.17
C SER A 466 -22.35 23.39 3.47
N GLU A 467 -22.81 22.19 3.85
CA GLU A 467 -22.41 20.95 3.19
C GLU A 467 -22.74 20.98 1.67
N GLU A 468 -23.87 21.60 1.31
CA GLU A 468 -24.33 21.75 -0.07
C GLU A 468 -23.36 22.59 -0.89
N GLU A 469 -22.86 23.71 -0.33
CA GLU A 469 -21.87 24.57 -0.97
C GLU A 469 -20.56 23.83 -1.26
N VAL A 470 -20.14 22.95 -0.34
CA VAL A 470 -18.93 22.13 -0.51
C VAL A 470 -19.11 21.09 -1.62
N VAL A 471 -20.26 20.41 -1.66
CA VAL A 471 -20.57 19.44 -2.71
C VAL A 471 -20.65 20.12 -4.07
N GLU A 472 -21.39 21.23 -4.17
CA GLU A 472 -21.49 22.01 -5.41
C GLU A 472 -20.10 22.50 -5.88
N ALA A 473 -19.28 23.03 -4.97
CA ALA A 473 -17.94 23.51 -5.32
C ALA A 473 -17.04 22.41 -5.90
N ARG A 474 -17.12 21.18 -5.35
CA ARG A 474 -16.37 20.01 -5.84
C ARG A 474 -16.82 19.55 -7.22
N VAL A 475 -18.13 19.51 -7.45
CA VAL A 475 -18.70 19.18 -8.77
C VAL A 475 -18.19 20.17 -9.82
N TRP A 476 -18.30 21.48 -9.55
CA TRP A 476 -17.81 22.50 -10.49
C TRP A 476 -16.30 22.48 -10.67
N GLN A 477 -15.53 22.11 -9.65
CA GLN A 477 -14.09 21.90 -9.79
C GLN A 477 -13.78 20.77 -10.78
N MET A 478 -14.42 19.61 -10.62
CA MET A 478 -14.21 18.47 -11.51
C MET A 478 -14.62 18.76 -12.96
N ILE A 479 -15.69 19.54 -13.17
CA ILE A 479 -16.09 19.98 -14.52
C ILE A 479 -15.00 20.82 -15.16
N ARG A 480 -14.43 21.80 -14.44
CA ARG A 480 -13.32 22.63 -14.95
C ARG A 480 -12.10 21.78 -15.30
N GLU A 481 -11.74 20.82 -14.47
CA GLU A 481 -10.59 19.93 -14.72
C GLU A 481 -10.77 19.05 -15.97
N ARG A 482 -12.03 18.78 -16.37
CA ARG A 482 -12.36 17.95 -17.55
C ARG A 482 -12.42 18.74 -18.87
N THR A 483 -12.87 19.98 -18.86
CA THR A 483 -13.24 20.73 -20.07
C THR A 483 -12.17 21.66 -20.65
N VAL A 484 -11.03 21.88 -19.97
CA VAL A 484 -9.95 22.76 -20.47
C VAL A 484 -9.05 22.06 -21.51
N PRO A 485 -8.87 22.60 -22.75
CA PRO A 485 -8.00 22.05 -23.78
C PRO A 485 -6.49 22.22 -23.49
N GLU A 486 -5.67 21.23 -23.89
CA GLU A 486 -4.22 21.19 -23.61
C GLU A 486 -3.39 22.34 -24.21
N GLU A 487 -3.84 23.02 -25.27
CA GLU A 487 -3.12 24.18 -25.85
C GLU A 487 -3.17 25.45 -24.96
N GLY A 488 -4.06 25.47 -23.96
CA GLY A 488 -4.06 26.44 -22.86
C GLY A 488 -3.48 25.88 -21.56
N VAL A 489 -3.05 24.62 -21.52
CA VAL A 489 -2.37 24.01 -20.37
C VAL A 489 -0.87 24.32 -20.48
N ALA A 490 -0.56 25.62 -20.46
CA ALA A 490 0.73 26.06 -19.97
C ALA A 490 0.87 25.51 -18.55
N LYS A 491 1.73 24.49 -18.37
CA LYS A 491 2.20 23.94 -17.08
C LYS A 491 1.45 24.52 -15.88
N LEU A 492 0.23 24.04 -15.63
CA LEU A 492 -0.45 24.44 -14.42
C LEU A 492 0.39 23.92 -13.24
N PRO A 493 0.59 24.73 -12.19
CA PRO A 493 1.60 24.47 -11.19
C PRO A 493 1.26 23.21 -10.42
N LYS A 494 2.27 22.39 -10.12
CA LYS A 494 2.23 21.48 -8.97
C LYS A 494 1.69 22.27 -7.78
N HIS A 495 0.50 21.92 -7.30
CA HIS A 495 -0.14 22.47 -6.09
C HIS A 495 0.17 23.95 -5.82
N ARG A 496 -0.66 24.87 -6.34
CA ARG A 496 -0.89 26.08 -5.56
C ARG A 496 -1.63 25.63 -4.30
N ASN A 497 -0.84 25.46 -3.24
CA ASN A 497 -1.25 25.78 -1.89
C ASN A 497 -2.28 26.92 -1.96
N VAL A 498 -3.45 26.71 -1.37
CA VAL A 498 -4.10 27.81 -0.66
C VAL A 498 -2.97 28.47 0.13
N ASN A 499 -2.72 29.76 -0.08
CA ASN A 499 -1.81 30.54 0.76
C ASN A 499 -2.37 30.54 2.20
N LEU A 500 -2.23 29.42 2.91
CA LEU A 500 -1.65 29.48 4.24
C LEU A 500 -0.23 30.00 4.04
N PRO A 501 0.20 30.98 4.84
CA PRO A 501 1.39 31.79 4.57
C PRO A 501 2.59 30.91 4.27
N LEU A 502 3.35 31.30 3.23
CA LEU A 502 4.63 30.70 2.82
C LEU A 502 5.45 30.29 4.05
N ILE A 503 5.36 29.03 4.42
CA ILE A 503 6.30 28.37 5.31
C ILE A 503 7.56 28.23 4.46
N THR A 504 8.44 29.23 4.53
CA THR A 504 9.79 29.20 3.98
C THR A 504 10.48 27.87 4.33
N GLN A 505 11.49 27.43 3.58
CA GLN A 505 12.28 26.23 3.93
C GLN A 505 12.80 26.31 5.38
N ASN A 506 13.05 27.55 5.87
CA ASN A 506 13.29 27.86 7.28
C ASN A 506 12.10 27.54 8.19
N ASN A 507 10.85 27.88 7.83
CA ASN A 507 9.65 27.48 8.57
C ASN A 507 9.35 25.97 8.48
N ILE A 508 9.74 25.24 7.42
CA ILE A 508 9.61 23.76 7.33
C ILE A 508 10.64 23.11 8.26
N ASN A 509 11.88 23.58 8.23
CA ASN A 509 12.93 23.09 9.13
C ASN A 509 12.63 23.46 10.58
N LYS A 510 12.07 24.65 10.82
CA LYS A 510 11.58 25.10 12.14
C LYS A 510 10.45 24.21 12.64
N THR A 511 9.43 23.93 11.84
CA THR A 511 8.33 23.02 12.23
C THR A 511 8.79 21.57 12.46
N LYS A 512 9.77 21.06 11.69
CA LYS A 512 10.42 19.77 11.96
C LYS A 512 11.23 19.76 13.27
N MET A 513 11.98 20.83 13.53
CA MET A 513 12.77 20.99 14.74
C MET A 513 11.89 21.21 15.98
N ASP A 514 10.77 21.92 15.85
CA ASP A 514 9.80 22.10 16.94
C ASP A 514 9.15 20.77 17.31
N ARG A 515 8.79 19.96 16.31
CA ARG A 515 8.32 18.58 16.53
C ARG A 515 9.38 17.72 17.21
N HIS A 516 10.64 17.84 16.78
CA HIS A 516 11.78 17.13 17.37
C HIS A 516 11.91 17.47 18.85
N LYS A 517 11.99 18.77 19.19
CA LYS A 517 12.05 19.27 20.58
C LYS A 517 10.88 18.79 21.43
N ALA A 518 9.67 18.79 20.89
CA ALA A 518 8.49 18.27 21.60
C ALA A 518 8.59 16.76 21.88
N ALA A 519 9.13 15.97 20.95
CA ALA A 519 9.37 14.54 21.15
C ALA A 519 10.47 14.29 22.20
N VAL A 520 11.58 15.03 22.12
CA VAL A 520 12.70 14.95 23.08
C VAL A 520 12.24 15.34 24.48
N SER A 521 11.42 16.37 24.63
CA SER A 521 10.84 16.77 25.93
C SER A 521 10.02 15.65 26.57
N LYS A 522 9.23 14.91 25.77
CA LYS A 522 8.44 13.76 26.26
C LYS A 522 9.35 12.61 26.68
N ILE A 523 10.37 12.32 25.87
CA ILE A 523 11.37 11.28 26.15
C ILE A 523 12.13 11.62 27.43
N ALA A 524 12.63 12.84 27.56
CA ALA A 524 13.33 13.33 28.74
C ALA A 524 12.48 13.23 30.01
N SER A 525 11.20 13.58 29.91
CA SER A 525 10.25 13.44 31.03
C SER A 525 10.04 11.98 31.43
N ALA A 526 9.91 11.07 30.47
CA ALA A 526 9.77 9.64 30.73
C ALA A 526 11.03 9.06 31.38
N VAL A 527 12.21 9.40 30.85
CA VAL A 527 13.52 8.99 31.41
C VAL A 527 13.68 9.50 32.85
N ARG A 528 13.37 10.78 33.11
CA ARG A 528 13.41 11.36 34.45
C ARG A 528 12.50 10.60 35.43
N ALA A 529 11.31 10.21 34.99
CA ALA A 529 10.38 9.46 35.84
C ALA A 529 10.96 8.09 36.24
N PHE A 530 11.60 7.36 35.31
CA PHE A 530 12.29 6.10 35.63
C PHE A 530 13.47 6.32 36.58
N TYR A 531 14.25 7.38 36.34
CA TYR A 531 15.38 7.74 37.20
C TYR A 531 14.97 8.03 38.64
N GLN A 532 13.91 8.82 38.85
CA GLN A 532 13.39 9.15 40.18
C GLN A 532 12.89 7.92 40.96
N ARG A 533 12.44 6.88 40.26
CA ARG A 533 12.03 5.61 40.87
C ARG A 533 13.17 4.60 41.00
N ASN A 534 14.38 4.94 40.55
CA ASN A 534 15.54 4.04 40.46
C ASN A 534 15.21 2.75 39.66
N GLU A 535 14.38 2.89 38.61
CA GLU A 535 13.92 1.77 37.79
C GLU A 535 14.70 1.72 36.46
N PRO A 536 15.23 0.55 36.05
CA PRO A 536 15.84 0.40 34.75
C PRO A 536 14.77 0.40 33.64
N TYR A 537 15.12 0.96 32.47
CA TYR A 537 14.28 0.95 31.28
C TYR A 537 15.05 0.46 30.05
N ARG A 538 14.32 0.02 29.02
CA ARG A 538 14.88 -0.31 27.70
C ARG A 538 14.38 0.68 26.65
N ILE A 539 15.17 0.87 25.59
CA ILE A 539 14.80 1.76 24.48
C ILE A 539 14.00 0.97 23.43
N PHE A 540 12.85 1.49 23.04
CA PHE A 540 12.07 0.96 21.94
C PHE A 540 12.27 1.82 20.67
N HIS A 541 13.02 1.25 19.72
CA HIS A 541 13.38 1.89 18.45
C HIS A 541 12.34 1.74 17.33
N GLY A 542 11.28 0.94 17.52
CA GLY A 542 10.33 0.52 16.47
C GLY A 542 10.85 -0.60 15.56
N SER A 543 12.14 -0.58 15.16
CA SER A 543 12.81 -1.65 14.38
C SER A 543 14.31 -1.76 14.73
N THR A 544 14.94 -2.94 14.61
CA THR A 544 16.38 -3.15 14.88
C THR A 544 16.99 -4.24 14.01
N ASN A 545 18.28 -4.10 13.66
CA ASN A 545 19.12 -5.08 12.93
C ASN A 545 20.08 -5.86 13.86
N SER A 546 19.96 -5.73 15.20
CA SER A 546 20.84 -6.44 16.14
C SER A 546 20.48 -7.93 16.23
N THR A 547 21.50 -8.80 16.31
CA THR A 547 21.29 -10.25 16.40
C THR A 547 20.83 -10.75 17.78
N ARG A 548 20.75 -9.84 18.77
CA ARG A 548 20.49 -10.14 20.19
C ARG A 548 19.00 -10.48 20.47
N PRO A 549 18.70 -11.46 21.35
CA PRO A 549 17.33 -11.81 21.70
C PRO A 549 16.60 -10.70 22.47
N ARG A 550 15.31 -10.49 22.16
CA ARG A 550 14.43 -9.55 22.89
C ARG A 550 14.05 -10.13 24.26
N HIS A 551 14.20 -9.32 25.32
CA HIS A 551 13.68 -9.66 26.65
C HIS A 551 12.25 -9.13 26.81
N PRO A 552 11.31 -9.92 27.36
CA PRO A 552 9.99 -9.46 27.72
C PRO A 552 10.08 -8.67 29.04
N THR A 553 10.37 -7.37 28.97
CA THR A 553 10.26 -6.47 30.13
C THR A 553 9.25 -5.37 29.81
N THR A 554 8.40 -5.01 30.78
CA THR A 554 7.30 -4.05 30.64
C THR A 554 7.75 -2.59 30.52
N ASN A 555 8.92 -2.24 31.06
CA ASN A 555 9.38 -0.84 31.12
C ASN A 555 10.22 -0.45 29.90
N HIS A 556 9.69 0.45 29.05
CA HIS A 556 10.37 0.95 27.87
C HIS A 556 10.15 2.45 27.63
N VAL A 557 11.15 3.10 27.02
CA VAL A 557 11.06 4.47 26.48
C VAL A 557 10.96 4.37 24.96
N ASP A 558 9.85 4.84 24.40
CA ASP A 558 9.59 4.82 22.96
C ASP A 558 10.24 6.02 22.26
N ILE A 559 11.14 5.74 21.33
CA ILE A 559 11.81 6.76 20.51
C ILE A 559 11.46 6.63 19.03
N SER A 560 10.52 5.75 18.66
CA SER A 560 10.17 5.40 17.27
C SER A 560 9.70 6.59 16.42
N ALA A 561 9.30 7.69 17.07
CA ALA A 561 8.96 8.95 16.43
C ALA A 561 10.17 9.71 15.86
N LEU A 562 11.38 9.50 16.40
CA LEU A 562 12.63 10.14 16.01
C LEU A 562 13.27 9.42 14.81
N ARG A 563 12.77 9.68 13.60
CA ARG A 563 13.10 8.93 12.37
C ARG A 563 13.25 9.79 11.11
N ASN A 564 13.50 11.09 11.25
CA ASN A 564 13.54 12.05 10.16
C ASN A 564 14.93 12.66 9.97
N VAL A 565 15.28 12.93 8.71
CA VAL A 565 16.34 13.90 8.39
C VAL A 565 15.73 15.29 8.51
N LEU A 566 16.18 16.05 9.50
CA LEU A 566 15.62 17.36 9.85
C LEU A 566 16.07 18.43 8.85
N ALA A 567 17.35 18.44 8.49
CA ALA A 567 17.94 19.39 7.56
C ALA A 567 19.18 18.81 6.85
N VAL A 568 19.47 19.32 5.66
CA VAL A 568 20.72 19.11 4.92
C VAL A 568 21.29 20.49 4.61
N ASP A 569 22.43 20.81 5.20
CA ASP A 569 23.17 22.06 4.97
C ASP A 569 24.26 21.80 3.93
N THR A 570 24.06 22.34 2.72
CA THR A 570 24.98 22.15 1.60
C THR A 570 26.23 23.01 1.72
N ALA A 571 26.19 24.13 2.44
CA ALA A 571 27.32 25.02 2.63
C ALA A 571 28.31 24.42 3.63
N ARG A 572 27.79 23.95 4.78
CA ARG A 572 28.59 23.25 5.80
C ARG A 572 28.84 21.79 5.46
N ARG A 573 28.12 21.22 4.49
CA ARG A 573 28.10 19.80 4.13
C ARG A 573 27.82 18.93 5.35
N VAL A 574 26.70 19.18 6.02
CA VAL A 574 26.23 18.40 7.17
C VAL A 574 24.74 18.09 7.05
N ALA A 575 24.29 17.00 7.66
CA ALA A 575 22.88 16.67 7.83
C ALA A 575 22.52 16.57 9.31
N LEU A 576 21.37 17.11 9.70
CA LEU A 576 20.79 16.89 11.03
C LEU A 576 19.84 15.70 10.97
N VAL A 577 20.15 14.65 11.72
CA VAL A 577 19.58 13.32 11.54
C VAL A 577 19.09 12.77 12.88
N GLU A 578 17.83 12.38 12.96
CA GLU A 578 17.30 11.68 14.13
C GLU A 578 17.82 10.21 14.19
N PRO A 579 17.96 9.60 15.38
CA PRO A 579 18.67 8.34 15.60
C PRO A 579 18.08 7.12 14.87
N ASN A 580 16.76 7.09 14.58
CA ASN A 580 16.14 5.97 13.87
C ASN A 580 16.04 6.18 12.35
N VAL A 581 16.72 7.20 11.79
CA VAL A 581 16.87 7.30 10.32
C VAL A 581 17.78 6.18 9.83
N PRO A 582 17.30 5.28 8.95
CA PRO A 582 18.13 4.24 8.34
C PRO A 582 19.03 4.79 7.21
N MET A 583 20.14 4.10 6.92
CA MET A 583 21.15 4.53 5.95
C MET A 583 20.59 4.78 4.55
N ASP A 584 19.65 3.95 4.08
CA ASP A 584 18.98 4.19 2.79
C ASP A 584 18.25 5.52 2.75
N ARG A 585 17.50 5.87 3.80
CA ARG A 585 16.79 7.14 3.90
C ARG A 585 17.75 8.33 4.05
N LEU A 586 18.88 8.14 4.73
CA LEU A 586 19.91 9.18 4.83
C LEU A 586 20.57 9.46 3.47
N VAL A 587 20.93 8.41 2.71
CA VAL A 587 21.44 8.54 1.35
C VAL A 587 20.40 9.17 0.44
N GLU A 588 19.15 8.71 0.47
CA GLU A 588 18.07 9.26 -0.36
C GLU A 588 17.75 10.74 -0.04
N ALA A 589 17.97 11.18 1.21
CA ALA A 589 17.79 12.56 1.61
C ALA A 589 18.97 13.46 1.20
N THR A 590 20.19 12.91 1.07
CA THR A 590 21.41 13.69 0.82
C THR A 590 21.82 13.70 -0.65
N LEU A 591 21.60 12.60 -1.37
CA LEU A 591 21.98 12.44 -2.77
C LEU A 591 21.38 13.49 -3.72
N PRO A 592 20.11 13.95 -3.56
CA PRO A 592 19.55 15.04 -4.36
C PRO A 592 20.29 16.38 -4.21
N HIS A 593 21.04 16.55 -3.12
CA HIS A 593 21.89 17.73 -2.89
C HIS A 593 23.31 17.57 -3.45
N GLY A 594 23.59 16.48 -4.18
CA GLY A 594 24.93 16.15 -4.66
C GLY A 594 25.88 15.76 -3.53
N LEU A 595 25.33 15.28 -2.41
CA LEU A 595 26.07 14.94 -1.21
C LEU A 595 25.74 13.52 -0.74
N VAL A 596 26.65 12.90 0.00
CA VAL A 596 26.47 11.57 0.60
C VAL A 596 27.24 11.50 1.93
N PRO A 597 26.81 10.69 2.92
CA PRO A 597 27.66 10.46 4.09
C PRO A 597 28.99 9.80 3.69
N PRO A 598 30.12 10.16 4.32
CA PRO A 598 31.41 9.54 4.03
C PRO A 598 31.41 8.04 4.29
N VAL A 599 30.82 7.62 5.43
CA VAL A 599 30.69 6.22 5.83
C VAL A 599 29.21 5.83 5.75
N VAL A 600 28.88 4.87 4.88
CA VAL A 600 27.52 4.36 4.70
C VAL A 600 27.53 2.84 4.89
N MET A 601 27.05 2.38 6.04
CA MET A 601 27.01 0.94 6.31
C MET A 601 26.19 0.21 5.25
N GLU A 602 26.74 -0.90 4.76
CA GLU A 602 26.34 -1.53 3.50
C GLU A 602 24.95 -2.18 3.54
N PHE A 603 24.34 -2.25 4.73
CA PHE A 603 22.97 -2.69 4.93
C PHE A 603 22.03 -1.48 5.09
N PRO A 604 21.07 -1.31 4.16
CA PRO A 604 20.09 -0.23 4.17
C PRO A 604 19.39 0.03 5.50
N GLY A 605 19.17 -1.01 6.32
CA GLY A 605 18.41 -0.95 7.57
C GLY A 605 19.15 -0.44 8.80
N ILE A 606 20.47 -0.28 8.75
CA ILE A 606 21.22 0.21 9.91
C ILE A 606 20.89 1.70 10.11
N THR A 607 20.60 2.11 11.35
CA THR A 607 20.21 3.49 11.65
C THR A 607 21.41 4.34 12.04
N ALA A 608 21.32 5.66 11.84
CA ALA A 608 22.37 6.61 12.21
C ALA A 608 22.72 6.53 13.71
N GLY A 609 21.71 6.49 14.59
CA GLY A 609 21.93 6.32 16.03
C GLY A 609 22.52 4.95 16.39
N GLY A 610 22.15 3.89 15.66
CA GLY A 610 22.74 2.57 15.81
C GLY A 610 24.20 2.51 15.37
N GLY A 611 24.56 3.23 14.30
CA GLY A 611 25.95 3.37 13.83
C GLY A 611 26.83 4.15 14.82
N PHE A 612 26.29 5.20 15.44
CA PHE A 612 27.00 5.99 16.45
C PHE A 612 27.16 5.23 17.78
N ALA A 613 26.05 4.73 18.34
CA ALA A 613 26.08 4.07 19.64
C ALA A 613 26.65 2.64 19.58
N GLY A 614 26.59 1.99 18.42
CA GLY A 614 27.29 0.74 18.16
C GLY A 614 28.67 0.99 17.57
N THR A 615 29.22 -0.03 16.92
CA THR A 615 30.35 0.15 16.02
C THR A 615 29.91 -0.10 14.60
N ALA A 616 30.33 0.79 13.69
CA ALA A 616 29.99 0.73 12.28
C ALA A 616 31.18 1.18 11.44
N GLY A 617 31.69 0.26 10.63
CA GLY A 617 32.72 0.51 9.63
C GLY A 617 32.41 -0.24 8.33
N GLU A 618 32.96 0.23 7.23
CA GLU A 618 32.81 -0.35 5.89
C GLU A 618 34.00 0.01 4.99
N SER A 619 33.93 -0.30 3.71
CA SER A 619 34.98 -0.12 2.70
C SER A 619 35.65 1.27 2.63
N SER A 620 35.03 2.38 3.05
CA SER A 620 35.68 3.71 3.12
C SER A 620 36.32 4.00 4.49
N SER A 621 36.05 3.19 5.51
CA SER A 621 36.45 3.45 6.90
C SER A 621 37.96 3.41 7.14
N PHE A 622 38.76 2.80 6.26
CA PHE A 622 40.22 2.97 6.29
C PHE A 622 40.63 4.44 6.07
N ARG A 623 39.80 5.22 5.38
CA ARG A 623 40.03 6.65 5.10
C ARG A 623 39.22 7.54 6.03
N GLU A 624 37.94 7.24 6.24
CA GLU A 624 37.02 8.13 6.95
C GLU A 624 36.84 7.78 8.43
N GLY A 625 37.41 6.66 8.89
CA GLY A 625 37.24 6.15 10.25
C GLY A 625 35.89 5.45 10.43
N PHE A 626 35.52 5.25 11.69
CA PHE A 626 34.20 4.71 12.02
C PHE A 626 33.09 5.74 11.77
N PHE A 627 31.83 5.28 11.70
CA PHE A 627 30.69 6.17 11.46
C PHE A 627 30.63 7.34 12.46
N ASP A 628 30.98 7.14 13.74
CA ASP A 628 31.00 8.20 14.75
C ASP A 628 32.03 9.30 14.46
N GLU A 629 33.11 9.00 13.75
CA GLU A 629 34.11 10.00 13.32
C GLU A 629 33.57 10.91 12.19
N THR A 630 32.48 10.49 11.54
CA THR A 630 31.74 11.35 10.62
C THR A 630 30.71 12.23 11.32
N VAL A 631 30.49 12.08 12.63
CA VAL A 631 29.51 12.84 13.41
C VAL A 631 30.19 14.02 14.10
N GLY A 632 29.73 15.23 13.79
CA GLY A 632 30.29 16.47 14.35
C GLY A 632 29.82 16.78 15.77
N ARG A 633 28.56 16.47 16.08
CA ARG A 633 27.98 16.55 17.43
C ARG A 633 26.72 15.68 17.55
N VAL A 634 26.32 15.40 18.78
CA VAL A 634 25.07 14.73 19.11
C VAL A 634 24.30 15.47 20.20
N GLU A 635 22.97 15.39 20.12
CA GLU A 635 22.06 15.69 21.23
C GLU A 635 21.76 14.39 21.98
N MET A 636 21.76 14.43 23.31
CA MET A 636 21.45 13.27 24.14
C MET A 636 20.51 13.61 25.30
N VAL A 637 19.71 12.62 25.70
CA VAL A 637 19.00 12.60 26.97
C VAL A 637 19.79 11.70 27.93
N LEU A 638 20.33 12.29 28.99
CA LEU A 638 21.04 11.56 30.05
C LEU A 638 20.08 10.73 30.90
N ALA A 639 20.61 9.82 31.71
CA ALA A 639 19.80 8.89 32.49
C ALA A 639 18.89 9.57 33.52
N ASP A 640 19.21 10.79 33.97
CA ASP A 640 18.37 11.61 34.85
C ASP A 640 17.30 12.43 34.11
N GLY A 641 17.23 12.29 32.78
CA GLY A 641 16.33 13.03 31.91
C GLY A 641 16.80 14.46 31.61
N THR A 642 18.07 14.78 31.87
CA THR A 642 18.69 16.04 31.39
C THR A 642 18.95 15.95 29.89
N VAL A 643 18.58 16.99 29.15
CA VAL A 643 18.86 17.10 27.70
C VAL A 643 20.17 17.88 27.52
N VAL A 644 21.07 17.35 26.70
CA VAL A 644 22.37 17.95 26.37
C VAL A 644 22.51 18.06 24.85
N GLU A 645 22.65 19.28 24.31
CA GLU A 645 22.54 19.55 22.87
C GLU A 645 23.89 19.57 22.10
N ASP A 646 25.01 19.85 22.79
CA ASP A 646 26.34 20.03 22.19
C ASP A 646 27.38 19.01 22.69
N VAL A 647 27.06 17.73 22.62
CA VAL A 647 28.04 16.67 22.90
C VAL A 647 28.86 16.45 21.63
N ALA A 648 30.13 16.89 21.62
CA ALA A 648 30.98 16.91 20.43
C ALA A 648 32.36 16.27 20.71
N PRO A 649 33.13 15.86 19.69
CA PRO A 649 34.45 15.23 19.86
C PRO A 649 35.52 16.09 20.57
N ARG A 650 35.27 17.41 20.69
CA ARG A 650 36.11 18.43 21.32
C ARG A 650 35.25 19.31 22.22
N GLY A 651 35.82 19.87 23.29
CA GLY A 651 35.12 20.70 24.28
C GLY A 651 34.80 19.97 25.59
N ASP A 652 33.99 20.60 26.44
CA ASP A 652 33.77 20.20 27.84
C ASP A 652 33.15 18.80 28.03
N ARG A 653 32.44 18.30 27.02
CA ARG A 653 31.77 16.98 27.02
C ARG A 653 32.36 16.02 25.98
N ALA A 654 33.61 16.23 25.59
CA ALA A 654 34.30 15.35 24.63
C ALA A 654 34.46 13.92 25.14
N ASP A 655 34.59 13.75 26.46
CA ASP A 655 34.61 12.45 27.13
C ASP A 655 33.28 11.70 27.00
N LEU A 656 32.13 12.40 27.12
CA LEU A 656 30.82 11.81 26.88
C LEU A 656 30.64 11.39 25.42
N PHE A 657 31.04 12.23 24.46
CA PHE A 657 30.94 11.88 23.04
C PHE A 657 31.69 10.59 22.73
N ARG A 658 32.97 10.53 23.13
CA ARG A 658 33.85 9.38 22.87
C ARG A 658 33.44 8.15 23.67
N GLY A 659 32.95 8.35 24.89
CA GLY A 659 32.47 7.27 25.75
C GLY A 659 31.11 6.71 25.30
N ALA A 660 30.23 7.53 24.72
CA ALA A 660 28.92 7.10 24.24
C ALA A 660 29.00 6.35 22.90
N ALA A 661 29.98 6.71 22.07
CA ALA A 661 30.29 6.00 20.83
C ALA A 661 30.72 4.55 21.13
N GLY A 662 30.06 3.56 20.53
CA GLY A 662 30.29 2.13 20.80
C GLY A 662 29.72 1.59 22.13
N ALA A 663 29.24 2.44 23.04
CA ALA A 663 28.73 2.02 24.36
C ALA A 663 27.27 1.54 24.36
N VAL A 664 26.68 1.27 23.19
CA VAL A 664 25.34 0.70 23.01
C VAL A 664 24.24 1.42 23.81
N GLY A 665 24.35 2.74 23.93
CA GLY A 665 23.38 3.62 24.61
C GLY A 665 23.30 3.42 26.12
N THR A 666 24.44 3.21 26.78
CA THR A 666 24.52 2.99 28.25
C THR A 666 24.88 4.24 29.06
N LEU A 667 25.31 5.31 28.39
CA LEU A 667 25.60 6.62 28.99
C LEU A 667 24.47 7.64 28.74
N GLY A 668 23.45 7.27 27.98
CA GLY A 668 22.33 8.13 27.61
C GLY A 668 21.72 7.73 26.28
N LEU A 669 20.65 8.42 25.90
CA LEU A 669 19.92 8.22 24.67
C LEU A 669 20.24 9.33 23.68
N THR A 670 20.90 9.00 22.58
CA THR A 670 21.09 9.94 21.45
C THR A 670 19.76 10.26 20.79
N THR A 671 19.44 11.54 20.65
CA THR A 671 18.19 12.05 20.05
C THR A 671 18.41 12.79 18.74
N LEU A 672 19.60 13.36 18.51
CA LEU A 672 19.97 14.01 17.26
C LEU A 672 21.45 13.80 16.94
N LEU A 673 21.79 13.69 15.67
CA LEU A 673 23.17 13.61 15.16
C LEU A 673 23.39 14.66 14.07
N GLU A 674 24.52 15.37 14.12
CA GLU A 674 25.01 16.15 12.98
C GLU A 674 26.04 15.32 12.20
N VAL A 675 25.63 14.78 11.05
CA VAL A 675 26.45 13.89 10.21
C VAL A 675 27.14 14.70 9.12
N ARG A 676 28.47 14.61 9.02
CA ARG A 676 29.27 15.19 7.94
C ARG A 676 28.89 14.54 6.60
N LEU A 677 28.92 15.32 5.53
CA LEU A 677 28.66 14.88 4.16
C LEU A 677 29.86 15.17 3.26
N MET A 678 30.04 14.35 2.24
CA MET A 678 31.00 14.55 1.16
C MET A 678 30.29 14.70 -0.18
N ARG A 679 31.01 15.15 -1.21
CA ARG A 679 30.45 15.29 -2.56
C ARG A 679 30.16 13.92 -3.15
N ALA A 680 28.93 13.71 -3.61
CA ALA A 680 28.55 12.52 -4.34
C ALA A 680 29.09 12.57 -5.78
N ARG A 681 29.52 11.42 -6.29
CA ARG A 681 29.83 11.19 -7.70
C ARG A 681 28.83 10.20 -8.29
N ARG A 682 28.72 10.15 -9.61
CA ARG A 682 27.73 9.28 -10.28
C ARG A 682 28.04 7.79 -10.11
N PHE A 683 29.31 7.41 -10.20
CA PHE A 683 29.75 6.02 -10.21
C PHE A 683 30.91 5.78 -9.23
N VAL A 684 31.09 4.51 -8.88
CA VAL A 684 32.29 3.95 -8.29
C VAL A 684 32.91 3.03 -9.33
N GLN A 685 34.11 3.37 -9.79
CA GLN A 685 34.94 2.49 -10.60
C GLN A 685 35.47 1.39 -9.70
N THR A 686 34.89 0.19 -9.80
CA THR A 686 35.19 -0.96 -8.94
C THR A 686 36.12 -1.93 -9.65
N ARG A 687 37.30 -2.19 -9.08
CA ARG A 687 38.29 -3.14 -9.60
C ARG A 687 38.34 -4.40 -8.74
N TYR A 688 38.45 -5.58 -9.36
CA TYR A 688 38.49 -6.87 -8.66
C TYR A 688 39.84 -7.56 -8.88
N ARG A 689 40.71 -7.55 -7.87
CA ARG A 689 42.05 -8.15 -7.93
C ARG A 689 42.08 -9.52 -7.28
N ARG A 690 42.40 -10.55 -8.05
CA ARG A 690 42.55 -11.94 -7.59
C ARG A 690 43.84 -12.10 -6.76
N THR A 691 43.78 -12.85 -5.65
CA THR A 691 44.94 -13.18 -4.78
C THR A 691 45.00 -14.67 -4.40
N ARG A 692 46.12 -15.36 -4.62
CA ARG A 692 46.29 -16.82 -4.50
C ARG A 692 46.52 -17.33 -3.09
N SER A 693 46.69 -16.46 -2.10
CA SER A 693 46.81 -16.85 -0.70
C SER A 693 46.15 -15.83 0.23
N VAL A 694 45.95 -16.23 1.49
CA VAL A 694 45.50 -15.32 2.55
C VAL A 694 46.54 -14.23 2.80
N ALA A 695 47.82 -14.58 2.92
CA ALA A 695 48.91 -13.61 3.03
C ALA A 695 48.90 -12.58 1.89
N GLU A 696 48.76 -13.03 0.63
CA GLU A 696 48.71 -12.15 -0.53
C GLU A 696 47.49 -11.22 -0.47
N ALA A 697 46.33 -11.72 -0.03
CA ALA A 697 45.12 -10.90 0.13
C ALA A 697 45.31 -9.81 1.19
N VAL A 698 45.86 -10.17 2.36
CA VAL A 698 46.11 -9.25 3.47
C VAL A 698 47.12 -8.18 3.07
N GLU A 699 48.21 -8.54 2.41
CA GLU A 699 49.22 -7.57 1.96
C GLU A 699 48.69 -6.70 0.83
N THR A 700 47.93 -7.26 -0.12
CA THR A 700 47.29 -6.47 -1.18
C THR A 700 46.32 -5.44 -0.58
N VAL A 701 45.50 -5.80 0.42
CA VAL A 701 44.68 -4.81 1.14
C VAL A 701 45.56 -3.72 1.77
N ARG A 702 46.67 -4.09 2.41
CA ARG A 702 47.63 -3.16 3.04
C ARG A 702 48.26 -2.20 2.03
N GLU A 703 48.52 -2.64 0.80
CA GLU A 703 49.00 -1.80 -0.29
C GLU A 703 47.91 -0.85 -0.80
N GLU A 704 46.71 -1.37 -1.08
CA GLU A 704 45.63 -0.61 -1.69
C GLU A 704 45.11 0.52 -0.78
N VAL A 705 45.15 0.37 0.55
CA VAL A 705 44.75 1.45 1.48
C VAL A 705 45.72 2.64 1.49
N ARG A 706 46.95 2.47 1.01
CA ARG A 706 47.95 3.56 0.92
C ARG A 706 47.78 4.40 -0.35
N LYS A 707 47.02 3.91 -1.33
CA LYS A 707 46.82 4.60 -2.61
C LYS A 707 45.78 5.71 -2.46
N ALA A 708 46.19 6.94 -2.74
CA ALA A 708 45.35 8.12 -2.60
C ALA A 708 44.13 8.12 -3.56
N GLU A 709 44.21 7.40 -4.68
CA GLU A 709 43.10 7.29 -5.62
C GLU A 709 41.96 6.36 -5.18
N ASN A 710 42.19 5.47 -4.20
CA ASN A 710 41.17 4.53 -3.74
C ASN A 710 40.28 5.20 -2.70
N ASP A 711 38.99 5.36 -2.99
CA ASP A 711 37.99 5.86 -2.03
C ASP A 711 37.38 4.74 -1.19
N TYR A 712 37.39 3.52 -1.71
CA TYR A 712 36.88 2.31 -1.06
C TYR A 712 37.87 1.16 -1.22
N VAL A 713 38.09 0.38 -0.16
CA VAL A 713 38.90 -0.85 -0.16
C VAL A 713 38.23 -1.89 0.72
N ASP A 714 37.98 -3.07 0.19
CA ASP A 714 37.60 -4.26 0.95
C ASP A 714 38.07 -5.53 0.23
N GLY A 715 37.70 -6.70 0.75
CA GLY A 715 38.12 -7.97 0.18
C GLY A 715 37.23 -9.13 0.59
N ILE A 716 37.28 -10.19 -0.18
CA ILE A 716 36.52 -11.43 0.04
C ILE A 716 37.46 -12.61 -0.14
N LEU A 717 37.59 -13.43 0.89
CA LEU A 717 38.26 -14.72 0.81
C LEU A 717 37.22 -15.82 0.61
N PHE A 718 37.25 -16.50 -0.53
CA PHE A 718 36.36 -17.62 -0.87
C PHE A 718 36.95 -18.97 -0.45
N SER A 719 38.28 -19.08 -0.42
CA SER A 719 39.06 -20.18 0.15
C SER A 719 40.44 -19.64 0.55
N LYS A 720 41.32 -20.51 1.05
CA LYS A 720 42.72 -20.13 1.32
C LYS A 720 43.48 -19.74 0.05
N GLU A 721 43.06 -20.26 -1.09
CA GLU A 721 43.68 -20.07 -2.40
C GLU A 721 42.92 -19.07 -3.27
N HIS A 722 41.67 -18.75 -2.91
CA HIS A 722 40.82 -17.82 -3.66
C HIS A 722 40.42 -16.58 -2.85
N GLY A 723 41.27 -15.55 -2.87
CA GLY A 723 40.93 -14.20 -2.44
C GLY A 723 40.64 -13.24 -3.60
N VAL A 724 39.84 -12.22 -3.31
CA VAL A 724 39.57 -11.07 -4.19
C VAL A 724 39.63 -9.79 -3.36
N VAL A 725 40.59 -8.91 -3.65
CA VAL A 725 40.63 -7.54 -3.13
C VAL A 725 39.87 -6.63 -4.07
N VAL A 726 38.96 -5.83 -3.52
CA VAL A 726 38.12 -4.92 -4.26
C VAL A 726 38.49 -3.49 -3.91
N THR A 727 38.76 -2.68 -4.94
CA THR A 727 39.00 -1.25 -4.77
C THR A 727 37.98 -0.43 -5.54
N GLY A 728 37.61 0.71 -5.01
CA GLY A 728 36.61 1.61 -5.58
C GLY A 728 37.12 3.04 -5.66
N ARG A 729 36.96 3.68 -6.82
CA ARG A 729 37.25 5.10 -7.04
C ARG A 729 35.99 5.85 -7.47
N LEU A 730 35.64 6.92 -6.76
CA LEU A 730 34.53 7.80 -7.10
C LEU A 730 34.81 8.56 -8.41
N THR A 731 33.87 8.49 -9.35
CA THR A 731 33.99 9.14 -10.66
C THR A 731 32.63 9.56 -11.19
N ASP A 732 32.58 10.67 -11.94
CA ASP A 732 31.37 11.08 -12.68
C ASP A 732 31.31 10.47 -14.09
N GLU A 733 32.42 9.90 -14.54
CA GLU A 733 32.63 9.43 -15.90
C GLU A 733 32.85 7.92 -15.94
N LYS A 734 32.31 7.30 -16.98
CA LYS A 734 32.59 5.92 -17.41
C LYS A 734 32.90 5.93 -18.92
N PRO A 735 33.72 5.01 -19.44
CA PRO A 735 33.99 4.91 -20.87
C PRO A 735 32.70 4.70 -21.70
N ASP A 736 32.70 5.25 -22.91
CA ASP A 736 31.59 5.10 -23.84
C ASP A 736 31.33 3.63 -24.20
N GLY A 737 30.07 3.24 -24.29
CA GLY A 737 29.65 1.86 -24.56
C GLY A 737 29.73 0.89 -23.37
N VAL A 738 30.39 1.26 -22.27
CA VAL A 738 30.39 0.45 -21.03
C VAL A 738 29.07 0.66 -20.28
N ARG A 739 28.35 -0.44 -20.02
CA ARG A 739 27.11 -0.43 -19.25
C ARG A 739 27.42 -0.42 -17.74
N PRO A 740 26.72 0.40 -16.93
CA PRO A 740 26.86 0.32 -15.48
C PRO A 740 26.46 -1.06 -14.93
N GLN A 741 27.20 -1.54 -13.93
CA GLN A 741 26.88 -2.78 -13.22
C GLN A 741 26.00 -2.46 -12.01
N THR A 742 24.86 -3.15 -11.89
CA THR A 742 23.92 -3.01 -10.76
C THR A 742 23.84 -4.29 -9.93
N PHE A 743 23.39 -4.18 -8.68
CA PHE A 743 23.30 -5.32 -7.75
C PHE A 743 21.96 -5.40 -7.01
N SER A 744 21.12 -4.36 -7.11
CA SER A 744 19.86 -4.23 -6.38
C SER A 744 18.64 -4.80 -7.09
N GLY A 745 18.77 -5.17 -8.37
CA GLY A 745 17.70 -5.73 -9.19
C GLY A 745 17.47 -7.24 -8.97
N PRO A 746 16.24 -7.75 -9.19
CA PRO A 746 15.94 -9.18 -9.02
C PRO A 746 16.76 -10.13 -9.90
N TRP A 747 17.19 -9.65 -11.07
CA TRP A 747 17.99 -10.42 -12.03
C TRP A 747 19.50 -10.17 -11.94
N ASP A 748 19.90 -9.17 -11.15
CA ASP A 748 21.31 -8.82 -10.98
C ASP A 748 22.05 -9.97 -10.29
N PRO A 749 23.37 -10.08 -10.43
CA PRO A 749 24.13 -11.00 -9.60
C PRO A 749 24.16 -10.51 -8.14
N TRP A 750 24.43 -11.42 -7.20
CA TRP A 750 24.83 -11.01 -5.85
C TRP A 750 26.27 -10.54 -5.93
N PHE A 751 26.62 -9.44 -5.28
CA PHE A 751 27.93 -8.80 -5.43
C PHE A 751 29.11 -9.76 -5.23
N TYR A 752 29.11 -10.57 -4.16
CA TYR A 752 30.20 -11.51 -3.91
C TYR A 752 30.29 -12.64 -4.96
N LEU A 753 29.15 -13.09 -5.51
CA LEU A 753 29.17 -14.07 -6.61
C LEU A 753 29.71 -13.45 -7.89
N HIS A 754 29.35 -12.20 -8.17
CA HIS A 754 29.90 -11.45 -9.30
C HIS A 754 31.41 -11.29 -9.18
N ALA A 755 31.92 -10.86 -8.02
CA ALA A 755 33.35 -10.72 -7.75
C ALA A 755 34.10 -12.06 -7.90
N ARG A 756 33.52 -13.15 -7.40
CA ARG A 756 34.06 -14.51 -7.58
C ARG A 756 34.11 -14.90 -9.05
N ASP A 757 32.99 -14.78 -9.76
CA ASP A 757 32.83 -15.28 -11.11
C ASP A 757 33.71 -14.47 -12.09
N LYS A 758 33.86 -13.16 -11.88
CA LYS A 758 34.78 -12.31 -12.65
C LYS A 758 36.26 -12.66 -12.48
N THR A 759 36.62 -13.23 -11.33
CA THR A 759 38.01 -13.52 -10.99
C THR A 759 38.34 -15.01 -11.04
N ALA A 760 37.36 -15.87 -11.36
CA ALA A 760 37.54 -17.32 -11.39
C ALA A 760 38.62 -17.79 -12.37
N ALA A 761 38.74 -17.11 -13.51
CA ALA A 761 39.75 -17.38 -14.55
C ALA A 761 40.89 -16.34 -14.60
N ALA A 762 40.89 -15.36 -13.69
CA ALA A 762 41.90 -14.30 -13.69
C ALA A 762 43.21 -14.78 -13.03
N GLU A 763 44.34 -14.39 -13.60
CA GLU A 763 45.65 -14.62 -12.98
C GLU A 763 45.89 -13.65 -11.81
N SER A 764 46.60 -14.11 -10.77
CA SER A 764 46.97 -13.25 -9.63
C SER A 764 47.90 -12.13 -10.09
N GLY A 765 47.66 -10.92 -9.60
CA GLY A 765 48.51 -9.77 -9.94
C GLY A 765 48.42 -9.29 -11.39
N ALA A 766 47.48 -9.78 -12.21
CA ALA A 766 47.30 -9.32 -13.57
C ALA A 766 46.96 -7.81 -13.61
N GLU A 767 47.71 -7.04 -14.42
CA GLU A 767 47.47 -5.60 -14.62
C GLU A 767 46.05 -5.32 -15.18
N ASN A 768 45.49 -6.29 -15.92
CA ASN A 768 44.16 -6.26 -16.51
C ASN A 768 43.06 -6.77 -15.55
N ALA A 769 43.17 -6.47 -14.25
CA ALA A 769 42.12 -6.81 -13.28
C ALA A 769 40.76 -6.29 -13.76
N PRO A 770 39.68 -7.11 -13.74
CA PRO A 770 38.36 -6.69 -14.21
C PRO A 770 37.88 -5.42 -13.50
N VAL A 771 37.22 -4.54 -14.26
CA VAL A 771 36.66 -3.28 -13.76
C VAL A 771 35.17 -3.22 -14.07
N ASP A 772 34.38 -2.67 -13.15
CA ASP A 772 33.00 -2.22 -13.33
C ASP A 772 32.85 -0.75 -13.02
N TYR A 773 31.82 -0.12 -13.60
CA TYR A 773 31.33 1.18 -13.17
C TYR A 773 30.00 0.98 -12.49
N VAL A 774 30.00 1.04 -11.17
CA VAL A 774 28.82 0.76 -10.34
C VAL A 774 28.19 2.10 -9.94
N PRO A 775 26.91 2.35 -10.20
CA PRO A 775 26.25 3.58 -9.72
C PRO A 775 26.42 3.74 -8.21
N LEU A 776 26.64 4.96 -7.71
CA LEU A 776 27.03 5.18 -6.31
C LEU A 776 26.08 4.51 -5.31
N GLY A 777 24.76 4.69 -5.47
CA GLY A 777 23.77 4.05 -4.60
C GLY A 777 23.81 2.51 -4.64
N GLU A 778 24.09 1.93 -5.81
CA GLU A 778 24.25 0.48 -5.99
C GLU A 778 25.51 -0.04 -5.29
N TYR A 779 26.60 0.73 -5.32
CA TYR A 779 27.85 0.36 -4.64
C TYR A 779 27.72 0.41 -3.12
N LEU A 780 27.10 1.47 -2.59
CA LEU A 780 26.90 1.64 -1.14
C LEU A 780 26.09 0.51 -0.52
N PHE A 781 25.11 -0.04 -1.25
CA PHE A 781 24.26 -1.13 -0.77
C PHE A 781 24.48 -2.46 -1.50
N ARG A 782 25.68 -2.66 -2.08
CA ARG A 782 26.01 -3.84 -2.91
C ARG A 782 25.85 -5.18 -2.18
N TYR A 783 25.96 -5.17 -0.85
CA TYR A 783 25.82 -6.36 0.00
C TYR A 783 24.40 -6.57 0.55
N ASP A 784 23.45 -5.67 0.29
CA ASP A 784 22.07 -5.83 0.78
C ASP A 784 21.41 -7.11 0.26
N ARG A 785 21.59 -7.37 -1.04
CA ARG A 785 21.04 -8.55 -1.69
C ARG A 785 21.90 -9.77 -1.41
N GLY A 786 21.35 -10.71 -0.67
CA GLY A 786 22.06 -11.87 -0.13
C GLY A 786 22.70 -11.63 1.23
N GLY A 787 22.71 -10.38 1.76
CA GLY A 787 23.36 -10.02 3.03
C GLY A 787 24.78 -10.56 3.10
N PHE A 788 25.65 -10.01 2.25
CA PHE A 788 26.89 -10.68 1.83
C PHE A 788 26.56 -12.05 1.19
N TRP A 789 26.96 -13.15 1.83
CA TRP A 789 26.71 -14.53 1.41
C TRP A 789 25.75 -15.28 2.33
N VAL A 790 25.30 -14.66 3.43
CA VAL A 790 24.46 -15.31 4.45
C VAL A 790 23.12 -15.77 3.89
N GLY A 791 22.60 -15.10 2.86
CA GLY A 791 21.38 -15.49 2.17
C GLY A 791 21.43 -16.91 1.58
N ARG A 792 22.62 -17.44 1.29
CA ARG A 792 22.81 -18.84 0.88
C ARG A 792 22.35 -19.83 1.96
N ALA A 793 22.51 -19.48 3.22
CA ALA A 793 22.07 -20.31 4.34
C ALA A 793 20.56 -20.58 4.34
N ALA A 794 19.74 -19.68 3.77
CA ALA A 794 18.32 -19.92 3.61
C ALA A 794 18.04 -21.11 2.66
N PHE A 795 18.82 -21.25 1.59
CA PHE A 795 18.70 -22.37 0.65
C PHE A 795 19.21 -23.69 1.26
N GLU A 796 20.26 -23.62 2.07
CA GLU A 796 20.74 -24.79 2.84
C GLU A 796 19.74 -25.22 3.92
N TYR A 797 19.02 -24.27 4.50
CA TYR A 797 17.93 -24.53 5.45
C TYR A 797 16.74 -25.20 4.74
N PHE A 798 16.30 -24.64 3.61
CA PHE A 798 15.21 -25.18 2.78
C PHE A 798 15.79 -26.05 1.66
N LYS A 799 16.33 -27.23 2.01
CA LYS A 799 17.04 -28.13 1.07
C LYS A 799 16.30 -28.46 -0.24
N PHE A 800 14.97 -28.34 -0.28
CA PHE A 800 14.16 -28.55 -1.47
C PHE A 800 14.11 -27.34 -2.42
N VAL A 801 14.74 -26.21 -2.07
CA VAL A 801 14.86 -25.00 -2.89
C VAL A 801 16.29 -24.91 -3.44
N PRO A 802 16.51 -25.16 -4.74
CA PRO A 802 17.84 -25.07 -5.36
C PRO A 802 18.43 -23.66 -5.31
N PHE A 803 19.74 -23.55 -5.08
CA PHE A 803 20.48 -22.28 -5.17
C PHE A 803 20.82 -21.92 -6.63
N THR A 804 19.81 -21.57 -7.42
CA THR A 804 19.95 -21.19 -8.84
C THR A 804 19.64 -19.71 -9.06
N ARG A 805 19.98 -19.16 -10.24
CA ARG A 805 19.59 -17.79 -10.62
C ARG A 805 18.08 -17.59 -10.57
N PHE A 806 17.30 -18.57 -11.02
CA PHE A 806 15.85 -18.52 -11.00
C PHE A 806 15.28 -18.40 -9.59
N PHE A 807 15.72 -19.24 -8.64
CA PHE A 807 15.18 -19.18 -7.28
C PHE A 807 15.64 -17.92 -6.51
N ARG A 808 16.83 -17.38 -6.80
CA ARG A 808 17.24 -16.07 -6.27
C ARG A 808 16.37 -14.93 -6.80
N TRP A 809 15.95 -14.99 -8.06
CA TRP A 809 14.98 -14.06 -8.63
C TRP A 809 13.58 -14.24 -8.03
N PHE A 810 13.09 -15.47 -7.94
CA PHE A 810 11.75 -15.77 -7.44
C PHE A 810 11.57 -15.38 -5.97
N LEU A 811 12.61 -15.57 -5.16
CA LEU A 811 12.62 -15.26 -3.73
C LEU A 811 13.23 -13.88 -3.41
N ASP A 812 13.44 -13.03 -4.41
CA ASP A 812 14.19 -11.78 -4.28
C ASP A 812 13.74 -10.91 -3.09
N ASP A 813 12.43 -10.72 -2.95
CA ASP A 813 11.82 -9.97 -1.85
C ASP A 813 12.28 -10.42 -0.46
N PHE A 814 12.65 -11.69 -0.30
CA PHE A 814 13.06 -12.32 0.96
C PHE A 814 14.56 -12.29 1.18
N LEU A 815 15.33 -12.00 0.14
CA LEU A 815 16.79 -12.12 0.10
C LEU A 815 17.49 -10.78 0.36
N HIS A 816 16.76 -9.77 0.79
CA HIS A 816 17.30 -8.49 1.28
C HIS A 816 17.53 -8.52 2.80
N THR A 817 18.58 -7.83 3.28
CA THR A 817 19.04 -7.91 4.68
C THR A 817 17.92 -7.76 5.71
N ARG A 818 17.08 -6.72 5.61
CA ARG A 818 15.98 -6.47 6.57
C ARG A 818 15.01 -7.66 6.67
N MET A 819 14.72 -8.32 5.55
CA MET A 819 13.83 -9.47 5.49
C MET A 819 14.50 -10.72 6.06
N MET A 820 15.77 -10.95 5.72
CA MET A 820 16.54 -12.09 6.21
C MET A 820 16.78 -12.04 7.71
N TYR A 821 17.19 -10.88 8.26
CA TYR A 821 17.39 -10.71 9.71
C TYR A 821 16.08 -10.95 10.49
N ARG A 822 14.95 -10.41 10.00
CA ARG A 822 13.63 -10.67 10.62
C ARG A 822 13.24 -12.15 10.54
N ALA A 823 13.57 -12.83 9.44
CA ALA A 823 13.33 -14.25 9.32
C ALA A 823 14.21 -15.08 10.26
N LEU A 824 15.50 -14.74 10.39
CA LEU A 824 16.46 -15.37 11.28
C LEU A 824 16.06 -15.22 12.76
N HIS A 825 15.59 -14.04 13.17
CA HIS A 825 15.07 -13.82 14.52
C HIS A 825 13.73 -14.50 14.75
N GLY A 826 12.83 -14.44 13.77
CA GLY A 826 11.52 -15.06 13.85
C GLY A 826 11.61 -16.58 14.02
N SER A 827 12.51 -17.23 13.27
CA SER A 827 12.77 -18.67 13.34
C SER A 827 13.48 -19.09 14.63
N GLY A 828 14.23 -18.18 15.25
CA GLY A 828 15.10 -18.47 16.38
C GLY A 828 16.42 -19.13 15.99
N GLU A 829 16.70 -19.24 14.68
CA GLU A 829 17.97 -19.80 14.18
C GLU A 829 19.16 -18.85 14.41
N SER A 830 18.93 -17.60 14.81
CA SER A 830 20.00 -16.68 15.26
C SER A 830 20.85 -17.24 16.39
N ALA A 831 20.32 -18.18 17.19
CA ALA A 831 21.06 -18.84 18.27
C ALA A 831 22.07 -19.91 17.79
N ARG A 832 22.08 -20.23 16.49
CA ARG A 832 22.96 -21.25 15.87
C ARG A 832 23.78 -20.70 14.71
N PHE A 833 23.65 -19.41 14.45
CA PHE A 833 24.33 -18.74 13.36
C PHE A 833 25.44 -17.88 13.95
N VAL A 834 26.68 -18.12 13.52
CA VAL A 834 27.81 -17.27 13.87
C VAL A 834 27.69 -16.02 12.99
N VAL A 835 27.43 -14.88 13.62
CA VAL A 835 27.48 -13.57 12.98
C VAL A 835 28.48 -12.72 13.75
N GLN A 836 29.76 -12.84 13.39
CA GLN A 836 30.83 -12.17 14.09
C GLN A 836 31.75 -11.46 13.12
N ASP A 837 32.40 -10.45 13.65
CA ASP A 837 32.95 -9.37 12.89
C ASP A 837 34.04 -8.87 13.88
N ILE A 838 35.30 -9.02 13.48
CA ILE A 838 36.46 -9.14 14.37
C ILE A 838 37.60 -8.31 13.79
N ALA A 839 38.07 -7.32 14.55
CA ALA A 839 39.27 -6.57 14.20
C ALA A 839 40.53 -7.39 14.53
N MET A 840 41.41 -7.56 13.56
CA MET A 840 42.68 -8.27 13.68
C MET A 840 43.85 -7.37 13.27
N PRO A 841 45.03 -7.45 13.93
CA PRO A 841 46.26 -6.92 13.38
C PRO A 841 46.58 -7.62 12.05
N PHE A 842 46.99 -6.87 11.03
CA PHE A 842 47.32 -7.43 9.71
C PHE A 842 48.35 -8.58 9.83
N GLU A 843 49.31 -8.46 10.76
CA GLU A 843 50.40 -9.40 11.02
C GLU A 843 49.91 -10.79 11.46
N THR A 844 48.72 -10.85 12.07
CA THR A 844 48.17 -12.08 12.66
C THR A 844 46.91 -12.58 11.95
N THR A 845 46.39 -11.81 10.99
CA THR A 845 45.15 -12.14 10.28
C THR A 845 45.24 -13.50 9.59
N GLU A 846 46.38 -13.85 8.98
CA GLU A 846 46.53 -15.16 8.33
C GLU A 846 46.36 -16.32 9.32
N ARG A 847 47.04 -16.23 10.48
CA ARG A 847 46.90 -17.21 11.57
C ARG A 847 45.45 -17.30 12.08
N PHE A 848 44.75 -16.18 12.11
CA PHE A 848 43.32 -16.16 12.47
C PHE A 848 42.45 -16.84 11.41
N VAL A 849 42.66 -16.54 10.14
CA VAL A 849 41.94 -17.18 9.03
C VAL A 849 42.17 -18.69 9.02
N ASP A 850 43.41 -19.13 9.25
CA ASP A 850 43.74 -20.56 9.39
C ASP A 850 42.94 -21.23 10.50
N TYR A 851 42.85 -20.60 11.67
CA TYR A 851 42.03 -21.08 12.79
C TYR A 851 40.54 -21.14 12.41
N THR A 852 39.98 -20.08 11.81
CA THR A 852 38.56 -20.09 11.41
C THR A 852 38.28 -21.17 10.36
N SER A 853 39.22 -21.42 9.46
CA SER A 853 39.11 -22.47 8.45
C SER A 853 39.16 -23.88 9.06
N SER A 854 40.02 -24.12 10.06
CA SER A 854 40.16 -25.46 10.68
C SER A 854 39.04 -25.75 11.68
N GLU A 855 38.73 -24.78 12.55
CA GLU A 855 37.84 -25.00 13.68
C GLU A 855 36.37 -24.70 13.37
N LEU A 856 36.11 -23.71 12.50
CA LEU A 856 34.75 -23.27 12.18
C LEU A 856 34.29 -23.72 10.79
N GLY A 857 35.21 -23.86 9.82
CA GLY A 857 34.90 -24.24 8.45
C GLY A 857 33.99 -23.24 7.72
N ILE A 858 34.00 -21.97 8.15
CA ILE A 858 33.13 -20.91 7.61
C ILE A 858 33.83 -20.21 6.46
N TRP A 859 33.18 -20.20 5.30
CA TRP A 859 33.57 -19.47 4.10
C TRP A 859 32.32 -18.92 3.39
N PRO A 860 32.42 -17.82 2.63
CA PRO A 860 33.54 -16.87 2.53
C PRO A 860 33.82 -16.06 3.82
N LEU A 861 34.94 -15.32 3.83
CA LEU A 861 35.31 -14.35 4.87
C LEU A 861 35.44 -12.93 4.28
N TRP A 862 35.00 -11.90 5.00
CA TRP A 862 35.12 -10.51 4.57
C TRP A 862 36.39 -9.88 5.13
N LEU A 863 37.13 -9.14 4.33
CA LEU A 863 38.29 -8.36 4.76
C LEU A 863 37.95 -6.89 4.59
N CYS A 864 37.96 -6.11 5.67
CA CYS A 864 37.67 -4.69 5.60
C CYS A 864 38.68 -3.88 6.42
N PRO A 865 39.56 -3.09 5.78
CA PRO A 865 40.54 -2.28 6.49
C PRO A 865 39.87 -1.11 7.21
N LEU A 866 40.30 -0.85 8.44
CA LEU A 866 39.72 0.17 9.31
C LEU A 866 40.84 0.96 9.99
N LYS A 867 40.62 2.25 10.22
CA LYS A 867 41.51 3.05 11.06
C LYS A 867 41.49 2.55 12.49
N ARG A 868 42.67 2.44 13.08
CA ARG A 868 42.82 2.09 14.48
C ARG A 868 42.43 3.28 15.37
N ARG A 869 41.78 2.98 16.51
CA ARG A 869 41.49 3.96 17.57
C ARG A 869 42.26 3.59 18.84
N GLY A 870 42.80 4.58 19.55
CA GLY A 870 43.49 4.34 20.82
C GLY A 870 42.51 4.11 21.99
N PRO A 871 42.87 3.29 22.99
CA PRO A 871 42.11 3.17 24.23
C PRO A 871 42.20 4.45 25.09
N PRO A 872 41.25 4.69 26.01
CA PRO A 872 40.08 3.86 26.28
C PRO A 872 38.95 4.09 25.26
N THR A 873 38.34 3.00 24.77
CA THR A 873 37.27 3.04 23.75
C THR A 873 36.47 1.73 23.77
N PHE A 874 35.20 1.79 23.33
CA PHE A 874 34.39 0.61 23.02
C PHE A 874 34.45 0.19 21.54
N HIS A 875 34.95 1.07 20.65
CA HIS A 875 35.32 0.67 19.29
C HIS A 875 36.50 -0.30 19.36
N PRO A 876 36.55 -1.31 18.47
CA PRO A 876 37.64 -2.24 18.51
C PRO A 876 38.94 -1.55 18.14
N PHE A 877 40.01 -2.08 18.70
CA PHE A 877 41.38 -1.74 18.36
C PHE A 877 42.20 -3.01 18.47
N THR A 878 43.41 -2.98 17.93
CA THR A 878 44.30 -4.14 17.91
C THR A 878 45.55 -3.87 18.74
N THR A 879 45.98 -4.90 19.45
CA THR A 879 47.27 -4.95 20.16
C THR A 879 48.13 -5.98 19.46
N LEU A 880 49.45 -5.81 19.43
CA LEU A 880 50.30 -6.85 18.86
C LEU A 880 50.70 -7.86 19.96
N PRO A 881 50.65 -9.17 19.68
CA PRO A 881 51.21 -10.17 20.58
C PRO A 881 52.70 -9.95 20.81
N GLU A 882 53.21 -10.41 21.95
CA GLU A 882 54.64 -10.40 22.24
C GLU A 882 55.43 -11.14 21.15
N GLY A 883 56.53 -10.53 20.68
CA GLY A 883 57.39 -11.08 19.65
C GLY A 883 56.95 -10.83 18.19
N VAL A 884 55.83 -10.13 17.96
CA VAL A 884 55.40 -9.71 16.61
C VAL A 884 55.85 -8.27 16.36
N GLU A 885 56.68 -8.07 15.34
CA GLU A 885 57.19 -6.75 14.98
C GLU A 885 56.09 -5.88 14.35
N LYS A 886 55.92 -4.66 14.87
CA LYS A 886 54.94 -3.70 14.38
C LYS A 886 55.42 -3.07 13.07
N LYS A 887 54.70 -3.30 11.97
CA LYS A 887 54.88 -2.53 10.74
C LYS A 887 54.29 -1.11 10.89
N GLU A 888 54.83 -0.13 10.18
CA GLU A 888 54.40 1.28 10.22
C GLU A 888 53.04 1.50 9.51
N ASP A 889 51.97 0.88 10.01
CA ASP A 889 50.60 1.26 9.67
C ASP A 889 49.71 1.40 10.91
N ASP A 890 48.79 2.37 10.84
CA ASP A 890 47.84 2.69 11.90
C ASP A 890 46.44 2.08 11.59
N MET A 891 46.45 0.91 10.97
CA MET A 891 45.26 0.21 10.49
C MET A 891 45.06 -1.12 11.19
N MET A 892 43.83 -1.59 11.16
CA MET A 892 43.45 -2.95 11.53
C MET A 892 42.58 -3.53 10.43
N LEU A 893 42.50 -4.86 10.38
CA LEU A 893 41.71 -5.56 9.38
C LEU A 893 40.53 -6.23 10.06
N ASN A 894 39.33 -5.81 9.71
CA ASN A 894 38.15 -6.58 10.08
C ASN A 894 38.10 -7.88 9.27
N VAL A 895 37.85 -8.98 9.96
CA VAL A 895 37.50 -10.28 9.40
C VAL A 895 36.05 -10.63 9.75
N GLY A 896 35.17 -10.53 8.75
CA GLY A 896 33.76 -10.92 8.87
C GLY A 896 33.57 -12.44 8.78
N VAL A 897 33.16 -13.07 9.88
CA VAL A 897 32.92 -14.51 10.03
C VAL A 897 31.42 -14.77 10.17
N TRP A 898 30.77 -15.12 9.05
CA TRP A 898 29.32 -15.30 8.99
C TRP A 898 28.91 -16.66 8.39
N GLY A 899 28.33 -17.53 9.21
CA GLY A 899 27.95 -18.88 8.78
C GLY A 899 27.27 -19.72 9.85
N TRP A 900 26.96 -20.98 9.50
CA TRP A 900 26.40 -21.94 10.45
C TRP A 900 27.44 -22.33 11.51
N GLY A 901 27.04 -22.28 12.78
CA GLY A 901 27.80 -22.86 13.88
C GLY A 901 27.32 -24.28 14.24
N PRO A 902 27.92 -24.89 15.26
CA PRO A 902 27.49 -26.19 15.78
C PRO A 902 25.99 -26.24 16.10
N SER A 903 25.38 -27.41 15.89
CA SER A 903 23.97 -27.62 16.19
C SER A 903 23.68 -27.73 17.69
N ASP A 904 24.65 -28.25 18.44
CA ASP A 904 24.55 -28.40 19.88
C ASP A 904 24.80 -27.06 20.58
N PRO A 905 23.89 -26.60 21.47
CA PRO A 905 24.06 -25.31 22.15
C PRO A 905 25.29 -25.22 23.05
N ALA A 906 25.69 -26.31 23.72
CA ALA A 906 26.86 -26.30 24.60
C ALA A 906 28.15 -26.22 23.78
N GLU A 907 28.23 -26.98 22.69
CA GLU A 907 29.31 -26.90 21.71
C GLU A 907 29.36 -25.51 21.04
N PHE A 908 28.22 -24.92 20.70
CA PHE A 908 28.15 -23.57 20.14
C PHE A 908 28.74 -22.53 21.09
N VAL A 909 28.34 -22.56 22.38
CA VAL A 909 28.91 -21.65 23.41
C VAL A 909 30.41 -21.90 23.56
N LYS A 910 30.84 -23.16 23.62
CA LYS A 910 32.26 -23.53 23.72
C LYS A 910 33.08 -22.95 22.57
N LYS A 911 32.67 -23.17 21.31
CA LYS A 911 33.38 -22.64 20.14
C LYS A 911 33.39 -21.11 20.10
N ASN A 912 32.33 -20.44 20.56
CA ASN A 912 32.33 -18.97 20.65
C ASN A 912 33.34 -18.47 21.69
N ARG A 913 33.47 -19.15 22.84
CA ARG A 913 34.50 -18.81 23.85
C ARG A 913 35.91 -19.08 23.33
N GLU A 914 36.13 -20.22 22.66
CA GLU A 914 37.43 -20.53 22.03
C GLU A 914 37.82 -19.50 20.97
N LEU A 915 36.86 -19.07 20.15
CA LEU A 915 37.05 -17.98 19.20
C LEU A 915 37.41 -16.67 19.92
N GLU A 916 36.69 -16.30 20.98
CA GLU A 916 36.97 -15.10 21.78
C GLU A 916 38.38 -15.13 22.41
N HIS A 917 38.83 -16.29 22.91
CA HIS A 917 40.19 -16.49 23.39
C HIS A 917 41.23 -16.38 22.26
N LYS A 918 40.99 -17.02 21.11
CA LYS A 918 41.91 -16.98 19.96
C LYS A 918 42.06 -15.57 19.40
N VAL A 919 40.98 -14.81 19.32
CA VAL A 919 41.00 -13.39 18.91
C VAL A 919 41.92 -12.61 19.84
N ARG A 920 41.79 -12.78 21.16
CA ARG A 920 42.65 -12.11 22.15
C ARG A 920 44.11 -12.56 22.07
N GLU A 921 44.37 -13.85 21.92
CA GLU A 921 45.71 -14.42 21.75
C GLU A 921 46.45 -13.80 20.56
N LEU A 922 45.72 -13.57 19.46
CA LEU A 922 46.25 -12.96 18.25
C LEU A 922 46.18 -11.42 18.28
N GLY A 923 45.81 -10.82 19.40
CA GLY A 923 45.81 -9.36 19.57
C GLY A 923 44.67 -8.64 18.86
N GLY A 924 43.63 -9.37 18.48
CA GLY A 924 42.40 -8.84 17.91
C GLY A 924 41.36 -8.46 18.96
N MET A 925 40.25 -7.88 18.47
CA MET A 925 39.13 -7.44 19.28
C MET A 925 37.81 -7.61 18.54
N LYS A 926 36.79 -8.08 19.25
CA LYS A 926 35.47 -8.39 18.70
C LYS A 926 34.53 -7.19 18.77
N TRP A 927 33.61 -7.07 17.80
CA TRP A 927 32.55 -6.06 17.90
C TRP A 927 31.41 -6.44 18.83
N LEU A 928 30.89 -5.44 19.56
CA LEU A 928 29.87 -5.59 20.59
C LEU A 928 28.42 -5.68 20.09
N TYR A 929 28.18 -5.66 18.78
CA TYR A 929 26.82 -5.86 18.25
C TYR A 929 26.39 -7.34 18.28
N ALA A 930 27.36 -8.26 18.26
CA ALA A 930 27.17 -9.70 18.31
C ALA A 930 27.07 -10.21 19.76
N HIS A 931 26.66 -11.49 19.93
CA HIS A 931 26.68 -12.15 21.23
C HIS A 931 28.11 -12.22 21.77
N THR A 932 28.30 -11.88 23.05
CA THR A 932 29.59 -12.03 23.75
C THR A 932 29.47 -13.03 24.88
N TYR A 933 30.51 -13.85 25.06
CA TYR A 933 30.56 -14.90 26.09
C TYR A 933 31.71 -14.70 27.09
N TYR A 934 32.43 -13.57 27.00
CA TYR A 934 33.41 -13.13 27.97
C TYR A 934 32.83 -13.09 29.39
N ALA A 935 33.58 -13.62 30.35
CA ALA A 935 33.34 -13.34 31.76
C ALA A 935 33.57 -11.85 32.05
N GLN A 936 32.99 -11.34 33.13
CA GLN A 936 33.02 -9.92 33.43
C GLN A 936 34.44 -9.38 33.65
N ASP A 937 35.28 -10.16 34.31
CA ASP A 937 36.70 -9.89 34.56
C ASP A 937 37.56 -9.97 33.29
N GLU A 938 37.16 -10.78 32.30
CA GLU A 938 37.80 -10.82 30.98
C GLU A 938 37.40 -9.64 30.09
N PHE A 939 36.16 -9.17 30.22
CA PHE A 939 35.57 -8.15 29.36
C PHE A 939 36.23 -6.77 29.58
N TRP A 940 36.29 -6.30 30.82
CA TRP A 940 36.70 -4.92 31.09
C TRP A 940 38.14 -4.58 30.68
N PRO A 941 39.14 -5.47 30.83
CA PRO A 941 40.49 -5.23 30.31
C PRO A 941 40.54 -5.07 28.78
N ILE A 942 39.58 -5.65 28.05
CA ILE A 942 39.51 -5.58 26.59
C ILE A 942 38.83 -4.27 26.15
N TYR A 943 37.75 -3.87 26.82
CA TYR A 943 36.90 -2.74 26.41
C TYR A 943 37.09 -1.52 27.31
N GLY A 944 38.25 -0.85 27.17
CA GLY A 944 38.51 0.48 27.74
C GLY A 944 38.75 0.56 29.25
N GLY A 945 38.54 -0.53 30.00
CA GLY A 945 38.71 -0.57 31.45
C GLY A 945 37.47 -0.15 32.25
N ARG A 946 37.21 -0.86 33.36
CA ARG A 946 36.02 -0.64 34.20
C ARG A 946 36.02 0.73 34.88
N GLU A 947 37.17 1.14 35.42
CA GLU A 947 37.30 2.41 36.16
C GLU A 947 37.00 3.63 35.29
N TRP A 948 37.54 3.66 34.07
CA TRP A 948 37.26 4.72 33.10
C TRP A 948 35.75 4.83 32.80
N TYR A 949 35.12 3.68 32.55
CA TYR A 949 33.70 3.63 32.22
C TYR A 949 32.80 3.99 33.41
N ASP A 950 33.11 3.49 34.62
CA ASP A 950 32.36 3.79 35.83
C ASP A 950 32.49 5.27 36.22
N THR A 951 33.66 5.89 35.99
CA THR A 951 33.87 7.34 36.15
C THR A 951 32.95 8.14 35.24
N LEU A 952 32.82 7.75 33.96
CA LEU A 952 31.88 8.38 33.03
C LEU A 952 30.43 8.19 33.48
N ARG A 953 30.06 6.99 33.93
CA ARG A 953 28.71 6.70 34.42
C ARG A 953 28.35 7.55 35.63
N GLN A 954 29.30 7.74 36.55
CA GLN A 954 29.10 8.60 37.71
C GLN A 954 28.96 10.06 37.29
N LYS A 955 29.88 10.57 36.46
CA LYS A 955 29.86 11.96 35.98
C LYS A 955 28.56 12.33 35.25
N TYR A 956 27.97 11.39 34.53
CA TYR A 956 26.76 11.62 33.71
C TYR A 956 25.49 10.93 34.24
N ASN A 957 25.46 10.61 35.54
CA ASN A 957 24.30 10.04 36.24
C ASN A 957 23.75 8.73 35.64
N ALA A 958 24.55 7.97 34.90
CA ALA A 958 24.11 6.77 34.17
C ALA A 958 23.99 5.50 35.03
N GLY A 959 24.03 5.62 36.36
CA GLY A 959 24.02 4.48 37.30
C GLY A 959 22.79 3.59 37.20
N THR A 960 21.62 4.15 36.84
CA THR A 960 20.36 3.42 36.69
C THR A 960 20.24 2.63 35.38
N LEU A 961 21.10 2.93 34.40
CA LEU A 961 21.13 2.21 33.12
C LEU A 961 21.99 0.94 33.25
N PRO A 962 21.67 -0.15 32.54
CA PRO A 962 22.55 -1.32 32.50
C PRO A 962 23.94 -0.95 31.95
N SER A 963 24.98 -1.63 32.40
CA SER A 963 26.35 -1.47 31.88
C SER A 963 26.46 -1.98 30.43
N VAL A 964 27.58 -1.67 29.76
CA VAL A 964 27.85 -2.24 28.42
C VAL A 964 27.88 -3.77 28.50
N TRP A 965 28.57 -4.34 29.49
CA TRP A 965 28.64 -5.78 29.71
C TRP A 965 27.23 -6.39 29.88
N ASP A 966 26.38 -5.81 30.72
CA ASP A 966 24.99 -6.28 30.92
C ASP A 966 24.16 -6.30 29.63
N LYS A 967 24.47 -5.42 28.67
CA LYS A 967 23.77 -5.34 27.38
C LYS A 967 24.28 -6.31 26.32
N VAL A 968 25.54 -6.76 26.41
CA VAL A 968 26.21 -7.54 25.35
C VAL A 968 26.47 -8.99 25.74
N HIS A 969 26.56 -9.28 27.04
CA HIS A 969 26.79 -10.61 27.57
C HIS A 969 25.58 -11.53 27.39
N VAL A 970 25.83 -12.78 27.02
CA VAL A 970 24.81 -13.84 26.94
C VAL A 970 25.01 -14.83 28.07
N ASP A 971 24.03 -14.91 28.97
CA ASP A 971 23.96 -15.94 30.01
C ASP A 971 23.69 -17.33 29.39
N PRO A 972 24.65 -18.27 29.45
CA PRO A 972 24.52 -19.61 28.86
C PRO A 972 23.43 -20.46 29.53
N GLU A 973 23.19 -20.30 30.83
CA GLU A 973 22.21 -21.10 31.58
C GLU A 973 20.78 -20.62 31.30
N ALA A 974 20.57 -19.30 31.27
CA ALA A 974 19.29 -18.70 30.88
C ALA A 974 18.96 -18.91 29.38
N ALA A 975 19.97 -19.06 28.52
CA ALA A 975 19.79 -19.39 27.11
C ALA A 975 19.33 -20.85 26.90
N SER A 976 19.72 -21.78 27.78
CA SER A 976 19.29 -23.19 27.73
C SER A 976 17.88 -23.42 28.30
N SER A 977 17.45 -22.61 29.28
CA SER A 977 16.19 -22.82 30.03
C SER A 977 14.92 -22.29 29.34
N LYS A 978 15.04 -21.43 28.30
CA LYS A 978 13.88 -20.91 27.56
C LYS A 978 13.25 -22.01 26.70
N LYS A 979 12.09 -22.54 27.14
CA LYS A 979 11.19 -23.39 26.34
C LYS A 979 10.89 -22.72 24.98
N ARG A 980 11.62 -23.09 23.92
CA ARG A 980 11.29 -22.70 22.54
C ARG A 980 9.91 -23.27 22.21
N HIS A 981 9.00 -22.41 21.76
CA HIS A 981 7.69 -22.81 21.24
C HIS A 981 7.85 -24.00 20.29
N TRP A 982 7.03 -25.05 20.41
CA TRP A 982 7.22 -26.32 19.66
C TRP A 982 7.47 -26.04 18.17
N LEU A 983 6.68 -25.16 17.55
CA LEU A 983 6.77 -24.83 16.12
C LEU A 983 8.15 -24.31 15.69
N LYS A 984 8.91 -23.68 16.60
CA LYS A 984 10.27 -23.19 16.35
C LYS A 984 11.36 -24.27 16.49
N ARG A 985 11.02 -25.47 17.00
CA ARG A 985 11.95 -26.59 17.15
C ARG A 985 11.97 -27.52 15.92
N GLN A 986 10.92 -27.51 15.11
CA GLN A 986 10.76 -28.41 13.97
C GLN A 986 11.28 -27.74 12.68
N ARG A 987 12.34 -28.27 12.06
CA ARG A 987 12.74 -27.90 10.70
C ARG A 987 11.81 -28.62 9.70
N PRO A 988 11.30 -27.95 8.64
CA PRO A 988 11.53 -26.56 8.22
C PRO A 988 10.55 -25.53 8.83
N LEU A 989 9.56 -25.95 9.64
CA LEU A 989 8.47 -25.10 10.17
C LEU A 989 8.93 -23.82 10.87
N GLY A 990 10.01 -23.85 11.64
CA GLY A 990 10.59 -22.66 12.28
C GLY A 990 11.02 -21.58 11.25
N GLY A 991 11.56 -22.01 10.12
CA GLY A 991 11.96 -21.13 9.02
C GLY A 991 10.76 -20.51 8.32
N PHE A 992 9.69 -21.28 8.08
CA PHE A 992 8.43 -20.74 7.54
C PHE A 992 7.80 -19.72 8.49
N TYR A 993 7.85 -19.97 9.80
CA TYR A 993 7.43 -18.98 10.80
C TYR A 993 8.30 -17.71 10.78
N GLY A 994 9.62 -17.86 10.58
CA GLY A 994 10.52 -16.75 10.34
C GLY A 994 10.13 -15.92 9.12
N ILE A 995 9.89 -16.57 7.99
CA ILE A 995 9.42 -15.92 6.75
C ILE A 995 8.07 -15.22 6.98
N TYR A 996 7.12 -15.87 7.66
CA TYR A 996 5.86 -15.23 8.03
C TYR A 996 6.08 -13.94 8.82
N LYS A 997 6.95 -13.97 9.84
CA LYS A 997 7.31 -12.80 10.65
C LYS A 997 7.99 -11.70 9.83
N SER A 998 8.85 -12.04 8.87
CA SER A 998 9.46 -11.05 7.99
C SER A 998 8.45 -10.44 7.01
N ILE A 999 7.44 -11.18 6.55
CA ILE A 999 6.41 -10.60 5.67
C ILE A 999 5.46 -9.69 6.44
N GLN A 1000 5.00 -10.08 7.64
CA GLN A 1000 4.18 -9.22 8.52
C GLN A 1000 4.78 -7.82 8.70
N SER A 1001 6.10 -7.78 8.64
CA SER A 1001 6.95 -6.63 8.81
C SER A 1001 6.88 -5.62 7.66
N LYS A 1002 6.44 -6.04 6.46
CA LYS A 1002 6.34 -5.25 5.20
C LYS A 1002 7.65 -4.64 4.69
N ASP A 1003 8.80 -5.03 5.24
CA ASP A 1003 10.10 -4.46 4.85
C ASP A 1003 10.49 -4.74 3.39
N TYR A 1004 9.93 -5.78 2.77
CA TYR A 1004 10.09 -6.03 1.33
C TYR A 1004 9.53 -4.86 0.47
N MET A 1005 8.63 -4.03 0.98
CA MET A 1005 8.19 -2.83 0.24
C MET A 1005 9.26 -1.73 0.23
N LEU A 1006 10.17 -1.72 1.22
CA LEU A 1006 11.18 -0.68 1.38
C LEU A 1006 12.27 -0.81 0.31
N HIS A 1007 12.67 -2.04 -0.05
CA HIS A 1007 13.61 -2.24 -1.17
C HIS A 1007 12.95 -2.01 -2.53
N ARG A 1008 11.65 -2.34 -2.71
CA ARG A 1008 10.93 -2.10 -3.97
C ARG A 1008 10.77 -0.62 -4.30
N HIS A 1009 10.64 0.22 -3.27
CA HIS A 1009 10.48 1.67 -3.42
C HIS A 1009 11.78 2.45 -3.16
N ALA A 1010 12.92 1.77 -3.03
CA ALA A 1010 14.20 2.42 -2.82
C ALA A 1010 14.51 3.40 -3.95
N GLN A 1011 14.76 4.66 -3.60
CA GLN A 1011 15.04 5.73 -4.56
C GLN A 1011 16.51 5.80 -4.94
N TRP A 1012 17.40 5.21 -4.14
CA TRP A 1012 18.84 5.12 -4.40
C TRP A 1012 19.20 4.15 -5.53
N LYS A 1013 18.28 3.26 -5.93
CA LYS A 1013 18.51 2.28 -7.01
C LYS A 1013 18.75 3.00 -8.33
N TRP A 1014 19.62 2.41 -9.14
CA TRP A 1014 19.89 2.91 -10.48
C TRP A 1014 18.64 2.79 -11.37
N LYS A 1015 18.27 3.87 -12.06
CA LYS A 1015 17.06 3.94 -12.90
C LYS A 1015 17.36 4.00 -14.40
N GLY A 1016 18.60 3.78 -14.81
CA GLY A 1016 19.08 4.00 -16.18
C GLY A 1016 19.76 5.36 -16.35
N GLU A 1017 20.41 5.54 -17.50
CA GLU A 1017 20.92 6.84 -17.96
C GLU A 1017 19.81 7.68 -18.59
#